data_AF-A0AAV7GAF8-F1
#
_entry.id   AF-A0AAV7GAF8-F1
#
_cell.length_a   1.000
_cell.length_b   1.000
_cell.length_c   1.000
_cell.angle_alpha   90.00
_cell.angle_beta   90.00
_cell.angle_gamma   90.00
#
_symmetry.space_group_name_H-M   'P 1'
#
loop_
_entity.id
_entity.type
_entity.pdbx_description
1 polymer ?
#
loop_
_entity_poly.entity_id
_entity_poly.type
_entity_poly.pdbx_seq_one_letter_code
_entity_poly.pdbx_strand_id
1 'polypeptide(L)'
;MPYALSKGGWLGLVALFMISIICMYTVMLLRYCMYFNPLIQTYPDIGHLAFGNKGRIMMALLMHIELYFVAIGLLIIEGENISRIFPGVQVHIFGIIFEGKKVFILLSSLLVLPTTWPMNFRVLSYLSMASFLVFLFLLALILWIGEFQGVGFTEKGVTVNWSQMPTTLSIFIFSFGGHPIMPTIYSSMKDKKKFAKVLIIGFTICIVQYGLIAVIGYLMFGKETQSIVTLNLPQSLLTSKIAIWTVVAIPLVKYSLIIMPINISLEDQFQITGRPMSILIRTSMVISTVIIAAIVPYFAFFVGFTGSLISGMVTIIMPCLCYLKIFKSSLKGKVKTPVILCIIGIGALISILGTYVTIKNFIQANIINKIFLVTMGNAKKIILPAIRQTALRLFIYPSVDTIIKVHRPRMWRMLAGSPLQSYKVVVSYTNMVLREQIETWFSGLKCYVNYILKTATPFVTVLVRNPYLIHLLRKVSDRKSIALRSMKSDTNFFQALINAVNAVSGFGLLAMPYALSEGGWLGLVTLFIISIICMYTVMLLRYCMDFNPLIQTYPDIGQLAFANKGRIIMALLMHIELYFVAIGLLIIEGENISTIFPGVEVHIFGKIFEGKKVFILLSSLFILPTTWPSNFRVLSYLSMASFLVFLFLLALILWIGVFQGVGFNEKGVTVNWSQMPTTLSIFIFSFGGHAIMPTIYSSMKDKKKFSKVLIIGFTTCTVQYGLIAVIGYLMFGEETQSILTLNLPQSLLTSKIAIWIVVVIPLVKYSLIIMPINISLEDQFQITGRQMSILIRTLMVISTAIIAATMPFFAFFVGFTGSLISGMVTIIMPCLCYLKIFKSSLKGSVKTPMILCIIGFGALISILGTYVSIRNFIQDVLTKV
;
A
#
# COMPACT_ATOMS: atom_id res chain seq x y z
N MET A 1 -4.17 11.62 4.91
CA MET A 1 -4.88 10.76 5.90
C MET A 1 -5.92 11.60 6.62
N PRO A 2 -5.56 12.77 7.16
CA PRO A 2 -5.97 14.08 6.63
C PRO A 2 -6.38 14.17 5.14
N TYR A 3 -7.01 13.19 4.50
CA TYR A 3 -7.57 13.35 3.16
C TYR A 3 -8.98 13.98 3.06
N ALA A 4 -9.64 14.47 4.08
CA ALA A 4 -9.31 14.91 5.39
C ALA A 4 -10.52 15.77 5.71
N LEU A 5 -10.34 17.05 5.95
CA LEU A 5 -9.11 17.69 6.38
C LEU A 5 -7.93 17.83 5.34
N SER A 6 -8.20 18.17 4.04
CA SER A 6 -7.27 18.75 2.98
C SER A 6 -7.62 19.59 1.66
N LYS A 7 -8.85 19.58 1.09
CA LYS A 7 -9.61 20.47 0.16
C LYS A 7 -11.08 19.94 0.21
N GLY A 8 -12.02 20.39 1.08
CA GLY A 8 -13.43 19.86 1.13
C GLY A 8 -14.12 19.20 2.36
N GLY A 9 -14.08 19.66 3.62
CA GLY A 9 -15.04 19.17 4.65
C GLY A 9 -14.66 18.43 5.97
N TRP A 10 -14.55 19.14 7.10
CA TRP A 10 -14.46 18.62 8.48
C TRP A 10 -15.43 17.50 8.90
N LEU A 11 -16.58 17.34 8.22
CA LEU A 11 -17.48 16.17 8.37
C LEU A 11 -16.67 14.89 8.34
N GLY A 12 -15.57 14.89 7.57
CA GLY A 12 -14.31 14.27 7.93
C GLY A 12 -14.33 13.48 9.24
N LEU A 13 -14.00 14.13 10.36
CA LEU A 13 -13.89 13.51 11.70
C LEU A 13 -15.13 12.73 12.14
N VAL A 14 -16.32 13.12 11.67
CA VAL A 14 -17.58 12.49 12.09
C VAL A 14 -17.68 11.09 11.54
N ALA A 15 -17.36 10.88 10.26
CA ALA A 15 -17.22 9.54 9.70
C ALA A 15 -15.74 9.16 9.49
N LEU A 16 -14.85 9.73 10.31
CA LEU A 16 -14.10 8.84 11.16
C LEU A 16 -15.11 8.18 12.07
N PHE A 17 -15.52 8.88 13.11
CA PHE A 17 -16.01 8.21 14.30
C PHE A 17 -17.29 7.39 14.11
N MET A 18 -18.02 7.59 13.01
CA MET A 18 -19.41 7.23 12.82
C MET A 18 -19.68 5.75 13.08
N ILE A 19 -19.34 4.89 12.14
CA ILE A 19 -19.39 3.45 12.42
C ILE A 19 -18.12 3.07 13.23
N SER A 20 -17.31 4.01 13.75
CA SER A 20 -16.23 3.82 14.73
C SER A 20 -16.67 3.67 16.18
N ILE A 21 -17.89 4.11 16.55
CA ILE A 21 -18.70 3.51 17.64
C ILE A 21 -18.71 1.97 17.52
N ILE A 22 -18.46 1.48 16.31
CA ILE A 22 -18.70 0.16 15.78
C ILE A 22 -17.41 -0.39 15.04
N CYS A 23 -16.19 0.20 15.17
CA CYS A 23 -14.87 -0.19 14.53
C CYS A 23 -14.27 -1.54 14.89
N MET A 24 -15.13 -2.36 15.42
CA MET A 24 -14.97 -2.81 16.79
C MET A 24 -16.20 -3.62 17.08
N TYR A 25 -17.41 -3.15 16.73
CA TYR A 25 -18.59 -3.99 16.62
C TYR A 25 -18.43 -5.00 15.50
N THR A 26 -17.87 -4.53 14.41
CA THR A 26 -17.57 -5.25 13.20
C THR A 26 -16.58 -6.37 13.48
N VAL A 27 -15.46 -5.98 14.06
CA VAL A 27 -14.52 -6.85 14.75
C VAL A 27 -15.18 -7.64 15.88
N MET A 28 -16.16 -7.14 16.62
CA MET A 28 -16.83 -7.94 17.66
C MET A 28 -17.86 -8.91 17.11
N LEU A 29 -18.39 -8.73 15.88
CA LEU A 29 -19.18 -9.73 15.15
C LEU A 29 -18.41 -10.99 14.90
N LEU A 30 -17.16 -10.97 15.30
CA LEU A 30 -16.11 -11.90 14.99
C LEU A 30 -15.47 -12.51 16.22
N ARG A 31 -16.08 -12.23 17.37
CA ARG A 31 -15.71 -12.81 18.65
C ARG A 31 -16.39 -14.13 18.97
N TYR A 32 -17.64 -14.32 18.52
CA TYR A 32 -18.55 -15.43 18.82
C TYR A 32 -18.36 -16.74 18.02
N CYS A 33 -18.51 -16.82 16.70
CA CYS A 33 -18.28 -18.03 15.85
C CYS A 33 -16.88 -18.67 15.93
N MET A 34 -15.89 -17.95 16.45
CA MET A 34 -14.69 -18.59 16.98
C MET A 34 -15.11 -19.29 18.26
N TYR A 35 -15.38 -18.52 19.33
CA TYR A 35 -15.70 -18.95 20.68
C TYR A 35 -16.78 -20.07 20.77
N PHE A 36 -17.60 -20.19 19.74
CA PHE A 36 -18.53 -21.25 19.38
C PHE A 36 -17.92 -22.66 19.24
N ASN A 37 -16.63 -22.77 19.00
CA ASN A 37 -15.83 -23.98 18.83
C ASN A 37 -14.39 -23.66 19.40
N PRO A 38 -13.40 -24.59 19.57
CA PRO A 38 -12.05 -24.24 20.09
C PRO A 38 -10.77 -24.48 19.22
N LEU A 39 -10.87 -25.06 18.01
CA LEU A 39 -9.86 -25.98 17.47
C LEU A 39 -9.14 -25.74 16.10
N ILE A 40 -9.69 -25.14 15.01
CA ILE A 40 -8.90 -24.77 13.77
C ILE A 40 -8.08 -23.50 14.08
N GLN A 41 -7.11 -23.05 13.27
CA GLN A 41 -6.28 -21.89 13.64
C GLN A 41 -5.76 -20.97 12.47
N THR A 42 -6.56 -20.47 11.46
CA THR A 42 -6.23 -19.22 10.62
C THR A 42 -7.34 -18.41 9.81
N TYR A 43 -7.70 -18.57 8.49
CA TYR A 43 -8.95 -18.07 7.77
C TYR A 43 -9.70 -19.02 6.83
N PRO A 44 -9.29 -19.52 5.65
CA PRO A 44 -10.27 -19.99 4.69
C PRO A 44 -11.19 -21.17 5.12
N ASP A 45 -10.95 -21.81 6.29
CA ASP A 45 -12.06 -22.24 7.15
C ASP A 45 -12.46 -21.34 8.34
N ILE A 46 -13.35 -20.42 8.01
CA ILE A 46 -14.73 -20.71 8.35
C ILE A 46 -15.32 -21.44 7.11
N GLY A 47 -15.20 -22.79 7.12
CA GLY A 47 -14.84 -23.65 5.96
C GLY A 47 -15.90 -24.00 4.93
N HIS A 48 -16.69 -25.07 5.02
CA HIS A 48 -16.54 -26.41 5.63
C HIS A 48 -17.80 -27.24 5.22
N LEU A 49 -17.68 -28.57 5.16
CA LEU A 49 -18.65 -29.56 4.65
C LEU A 49 -19.34 -29.23 3.30
N ALA A 50 -20.48 -28.52 3.30
CA ALA A 50 -21.41 -28.43 2.16
C ALA A 50 -21.95 -27.02 1.83
N PHE A 51 -21.36 -25.97 2.40
CA PHE A 51 -21.03 -24.74 1.64
C PHE A 51 -19.61 -25.06 1.14
N GLY A 52 -18.72 -25.45 2.06
CA GLY A 52 -17.66 -26.45 1.95
C GLY A 52 -16.74 -26.31 0.77
N ASN A 53 -16.45 -27.47 0.18
CA ASN A 53 -15.45 -27.71 -0.88
C ASN A 53 -15.66 -26.96 -2.23
N LYS A 54 -16.42 -25.86 -2.28
CA LYS A 54 -16.33 -24.85 -3.37
C LYS A 54 -15.93 -23.45 -2.87
N GLY A 55 -15.48 -23.36 -1.61
CA GLY A 55 -14.78 -22.28 -0.91
C GLY A 55 -13.26 -22.39 -0.98
N ARG A 56 -12.58 -22.77 0.14
CA ARG A 56 -11.20 -22.52 0.65
C ARG A 56 -10.21 -21.71 -0.21
N ILE A 57 -10.07 -21.97 -1.51
CA ILE A 57 -9.45 -21.01 -2.46
C ILE A 57 -10.09 -19.63 -2.40
N MET A 58 -11.41 -19.69 -2.36
CA MET A 58 -12.39 -18.78 -1.82
C MET A 58 -11.97 -17.80 -0.70
N MET A 59 -10.95 -18.10 0.13
CA MET A 59 -10.21 -17.15 1.02
C MET A 59 -8.71 -17.19 0.85
N ALA A 60 -8.25 -18.03 -0.05
CA ALA A 60 -6.86 -18.18 -0.41
C ALA A 60 -6.44 -17.17 -1.47
N LEU A 61 -6.93 -17.35 -2.72
CA LEU A 61 -6.66 -16.54 -3.92
C LEU A 61 -6.48 -15.06 -3.52
N LEU A 62 -7.41 -14.53 -2.73
CA LEU A 62 -7.60 -13.13 -2.44
C LEU A 62 -7.89 -12.96 -0.94
N MET A 63 -7.33 -13.77 -0.03
CA MET A 63 -6.57 -13.20 1.11
C MET A 63 -5.12 -13.23 0.67
N HIS A 64 -4.77 -13.49 -0.60
CA HIS A 64 -3.40 -13.39 -1.11
C HIS A 64 -3.13 -12.32 -2.21
N ILE A 65 -4.02 -12.12 -3.17
CA ILE A 65 -3.88 -11.15 -4.30
C ILE A 65 -3.61 -9.64 -3.88
N GLU A 66 -3.67 -9.14 -2.62
CA GLU A 66 -3.97 -7.79 -1.90
C GLU A 66 -3.32 -7.64 -0.50
N LEU A 67 -2.15 -8.15 -0.43
CA LEU A 67 -1.20 -7.93 0.62
C LEU A 67 0.03 -7.80 -0.26
N TYR A 68 0.14 -8.47 -1.42
CA TYR A 68 0.63 -8.01 -2.73
C TYR A 68 0.72 -6.48 -2.85
N PHE A 69 -0.27 -5.75 -2.34
CA PHE A 69 -0.34 -4.31 -2.13
C PHE A 69 -0.97 -3.93 -0.76
N VAL A 70 -0.59 -4.59 0.32
CA VAL A 70 0.10 -3.98 1.46
C VAL A 70 1.61 -4.22 1.37
N ALA A 71 2.08 -4.67 0.21
CA ALA A 71 3.47 -4.87 -0.10
C ALA A 71 3.82 -3.75 -1.00
N ILE A 72 3.42 -3.78 -2.28
CA ILE A 72 4.01 -2.87 -3.26
C ILE A 72 3.79 -1.37 -3.01
N GLY A 73 2.96 -0.98 -2.05
CA GLY A 73 2.61 0.35 -1.51
C GLY A 73 2.55 0.38 0.01
N LEU A 74 3.18 -0.63 0.58
CA LEU A 74 4.33 -0.31 1.37
C LEU A 74 5.48 0.14 0.43
N LEU A 75 5.81 -0.54 -0.66
CA LEU A 75 6.80 -0.12 -1.67
C LEU A 75 6.42 1.08 -2.56
N ILE A 76 5.39 1.82 -2.20
CA ILE A 76 5.04 3.15 -2.71
C ILE A 76 5.20 4.27 -1.70
N ILE A 77 5.76 3.97 -0.53
CA ILE A 77 5.80 4.83 0.63
C ILE A 77 7.08 5.73 0.83
N GLU A 78 8.26 5.70 0.16
CA GLU A 78 8.67 5.18 -1.15
C GLU A 78 9.67 6.06 -1.96
N GLY A 79 9.91 5.79 -3.23
CA GLY A 79 10.71 6.49 -4.24
C GLY A 79 10.23 7.86 -4.66
N GLU A 80 9.22 8.35 -3.97
CA GLU A 80 8.80 9.73 -4.00
C GLU A 80 8.94 10.36 -2.63
N ASN A 81 9.35 9.55 -1.65
CA ASN A 81 10.17 9.81 -0.47
C ASN A 81 11.65 9.73 -0.84
N ILE A 82 11.93 9.70 -2.15
CA ILE A 82 13.26 9.69 -2.76
C ILE A 82 13.45 10.79 -3.88
N SER A 83 12.91 10.69 -5.10
CA SER A 83 13.11 11.67 -6.20
C SER A 83 13.47 13.16 -5.93
N ARG A 84 12.46 13.96 -5.59
CA ARG A 84 12.43 15.38 -5.28
C ARG A 84 13.40 15.93 -4.24
N ILE A 85 14.17 15.17 -3.47
CA ILE A 85 15.24 15.75 -2.60
C ILE A 85 16.62 15.66 -3.25
N PHE A 86 16.67 15.05 -4.43
CA PHE A 86 17.60 15.40 -5.49
C PHE A 86 16.79 15.53 -6.78
N PRO A 87 15.88 16.52 -6.77
CA PRO A 87 15.03 16.73 -7.91
C PRO A 87 15.94 16.90 -9.14
N GLY A 88 15.68 16.14 -10.20
CA GLY A 88 16.41 16.25 -11.47
C GLY A 88 17.48 15.19 -11.75
N VAL A 89 17.80 14.32 -10.81
CA VAL A 89 18.74 13.19 -11.01
C VAL A 89 18.12 12.19 -12.04
N GLN A 90 18.81 11.77 -13.15
CA GLN A 90 18.33 10.78 -14.21
C GLN A 90 19.38 9.73 -14.74
N VAL A 91 19.13 8.39 -14.73
CA VAL A 91 20.04 7.28 -15.19
C VAL A 91 19.79 6.94 -16.65
N HIS A 92 20.89 6.69 -17.36
CA HIS A 92 20.94 6.17 -18.71
C HIS A 92 21.53 4.74 -18.71
N ILE A 93 20.72 3.73 -18.35
CA ILE A 93 21.10 2.31 -18.53
C ILE A 93 20.55 1.81 -19.87
N PHE A 94 21.40 1.14 -20.65
CA PHE A 94 21.04 0.50 -21.93
C PHE A 94 20.19 1.38 -22.86
N GLY A 95 20.46 2.69 -22.89
CA GLY A 95 19.78 3.68 -23.72
C GLY A 95 18.43 4.18 -23.18
N ILE A 96 17.92 3.59 -22.10
CA ILE A 96 16.64 3.97 -21.49
C ILE A 96 16.91 5.01 -20.40
N ILE A 97 16.19 6.13 -20.45
CA ILE A 97 16.20 7.13 -19.39
C ILE A 97 15.27 6.66 -18.27
N PHE A 98 15.86 6.58 -17.09
CA PHE A 98 15.16 6.34 -15.86
C PHE A 98 15.29 7.60 -14.99
N GLU A 99 14.18 8.18 -14.56
CA GLU A 99 14.11 9.51 -13.91
C GLU A 99 14.38 9.56 -12.41
N GLY A 100 14.45 10.82 -11.93
CA GLY A 100 14.09 11.33 -10.59
C GLY A 100 13.31 10.36 -9.73
N LYS A 101 12.15 9.91 -10.17
CA LYS A 101 11.36 8.93 -9.43
C LYS A 101 11.79 7.46 -9.67
N LYS A 102 12.12 7.08 -10.91
CA LYS A 102 12.17 5.73 -11.52
C LYS A 102 13.31 4.77 -11.12
N VAL A 103 14.37 5.19 -10.40
CA VAL A 103 15.65 4.44 -10.46
C VAL A 103 16.42 4.16 -9.17
N PHE A 104 16.54 5.10 -8.23
CA PHE A 104 16.85 4.72 -6.84
C PHE A 104 15.65 4.00 -6.23
N ILE A 105 14.58 3.81 -7.03
CA ILE A 105 13.72 2.66 -6.86
C ILE A 105 14.45 1.33 -6.69
N LEU A 106 15.77 1.26 -6.91
CA LEU A 106 16.64 0.16 -6.53
C LEU A 106 17.44 0.30 -5.19
N LEU A 107 17.30 1.30 -4.31
CA LEU A 107 17.98 1.36 -3.00
C LEU A 107 17.05 1.29 -1.77
N SER A 108 16.65 0.06 -1.40
CA SER A 108 16.53 -0.47 -0.03
C SER A 108 15.88 -1.85 0.21
N SER A 109 15.76 -2.79 -0.75
CA SER A 109 15.90 -4.26 -0.48
C SER A 109 17.18 -4.81 -0.98
N LEU A 110 18.13 -3.96 -0.69
CA LEU A 110 19.52 -4.11 -0.78
C LEU A 110 20.20 -3.97 0.61
N LEU A 111 19.58 -3.69 1.78
CA LEU A 111 18.32 -3.07 2.18
C LEU A 111 17.75 -3.61 3.52
N VAL A 112 16.54 -4.16 3.90
CA VAL A 112 15.35 -5.08 3.53
C VAL A 112 15.27 -6.66 3.56
N LEU A 113 15.92 -7.39 2.68
CA LEU A 113 15.68 -8.78 2.29
C LEU A 113 16.29 -9.95 3.13
N PRO A 114 17.23 -9.70 4.04
CA PRO A 114 17.87 -10.50 5.09
C PRO A 114 17.50 -10.55 6.57
N THR A 115 16.67 -9.74 7.18
CA THR A 115 15.54 -9.08 6.61
C THR A 115 14.65 -10.21 6.23
N THR A 116 14.11 -10.19 5.04
CA THR A 116 13.37 -11.32 4.56
C THR A 116 14.17 -12.67 4.48
N TRP A 117 15.17 -13.06 5.31
CA TRP A 117 15.76 -14.44 5.31
C TRP A 117 16.01 -15.31 6.65
N PRO A 118 16.08 -14.86 7.97
CA PRO A 118 15.91 -15.62 9.28
C PRO A 118 14.66 -15.31 10.25
N MET A 119 14.14 -16.21 11.17
CA MET A 119 12.66 -16.38 11.50
C MET A 119 11.97 -15.96 12.83
N ASN A 120 12.65 -15.53 13.88
CA ASN A 120 12.12 -15.85 15.22
C ASN A 120 10.81 -15.15 15.64
N PHE A 121 9.79 -15.89 16.07
CA PHE A 121 8.49 -15.35 16.47
C PHE A 121 8.50 -14.49 17.74
N ARG A 122 9.51 -14.66 18.62
CA ARG A 122 9.71 -13.79 19.80
C ARG A 122 10.32 -12.43 19.43
N VAL A 123 10.62 -12.20 18.14
CA VAL A 123 11.16 -10.95 17.57
C VAL A 123 10.08 -9.93 17.41
N LEU A 124 9.15 -10.21 16.50
CA LEU A 124 8.04 -9.39 16.03
C LEU A 124 7.38 -8.57 17.15
N SER A 125 7.31 -9.18 18.34
CA SER A 125 6.82 -8.67 19.61
C SER A 125 7.70 -7.60 20.27
N TYR A 126 8.65 -7.09 19.51
CA TYR A 126 9.61 -6.09 19.91
C TYR A 126 9.92 -5.18 18.69
N LEU A 127 9.82 -5.58 17.40
CA LEU A 127 9.82 -4.65 16.23
C LEU A 127 8.51 -3.83 16.19
N SER A 128 7.63 -4.08 17.15
CA SER A 128 6.72 -3.08 17.67
C SER A 128 6.89 -2.75 19.17
N MET A 129 8.11 -2.52 19.69
CA MET A 129 8.39 -1.49 20.71
C MET A 129 9.71 -0.53 20.63
N ALA A 130 10.17 0.53 19.82
CA ALA A 130 9.84 1.96 19.20
C ALA A 130 8.87 2.55 18.01
N SER A 131 8.56 2.07 16.76
CA SER A 131 7.34 2.12 15.85
C SER A 131 6.07 2.97 16.08
N PHE A 132 5.72 3.30 17.33
CA PHE A 132 4.55 4.07 17.80
C PHE A 132 5.06 5.32 18.50
N LEU A 133 6.21 5.24 19.20
CA LEU A 133 7.34 6.17 19.19
C LEU A 133 8.07 6.25 17.81
N VAL A 134 7.40 5.71 16.79
CA VAL A 134 7.12 6.31 15.48
C VAL A 134 6.28 7.61 15.60
N PHE A 135 6.13 8.15 16.83
CA PHE A 135 5.18 9.17 17.37
C PHE A 135 5.19 9.18 18.94
N LEU A 136 4.07 8.89 19.62
CA LEU A 136 3.70 9.02 21.04
C LEU A 136 4.18 7.81 21.86
N PHE A 137 4.50 7.89 23.15
CA PHE A 137 4.67 9.08 24.01
C PHE A 137 6.06 9.68 23.78
N LEU A 138 6.25 10.98 23.57
CA LEU A 138 5.31 12.02 23.12
C LEU A 138 5.60 13.38 23.77
N LEU A 139 6.89 13.70 23.90
CA LEU A 139 7.48 15.02 24.07
C LEU A 139 8.46 15.23 22.89
N ALA A 140 8.98 16.44 22.73
CA ALA A 140 10.10 16.81 21.85
C ALA A 140 9.99 16.54 20.33
N LEU A 141 10.21 17.61 19.55
CA LEU A 141 10.84 17.62 18.23
C LEU A 141 10.05 17.35 16.89
N ILE A 142 8.73 17.61 16.75
CA ILE A 142 8.10 18.35 15.59
C ILE A 142 7.06 19.43 15.92
N LEU A 143 5.83 19.12 16.37
CA LEU A 143 4.62 19.98 16.47
C LEU A 143 4.78 21.48 16.18
N TRP A 144 5.65 22.22 16.88
CA TRP A 144 5.95 23.60 16.49
C TRP A 144 6.58 23.80 15.10
N ILE A 145 6.82 22.77 14.24
CA ILE A 145 6.90 22.95 12.78
C ILE A 145 5.55 23.46 12.29
N GLY A 146 5.40 24.76 12.38
CA GLY A 146 4.12 25.40 12.47
C GLY A 146 4.34 26.56 13.40
N GLU A 147 3.94 26.34 14.66
CA GLU A 147 3.92 27.27 15.77
C GLU A 147 5.12 28.23 15.83
N PHE A 148 6.36 27.77 15.59
CA PHE A 148 7.54 28.66 15.61
C PHE A 148 8.29 28.77 14.26
N GLN A 149 7.96 28.03 13.19
CA GLN A 149 8.59 28.22 11.86
C GLN A 149 7.79 29.13 10.91
N GLY A 150 6.52 29.42 11.25
CA GLY A 150 6.08 30.82 11.38
C GLY A 150 5.29 31.51 10.26
N VAL A 151 5.12 30.94 9.06
CA VAL A 151 4.57 31.69 7.89
C VAL A 151 3.05 31.93 7.86
N GLY A 152 2.36 32.09 9.01
CA GLY A 152 0.90 32.11 9.12
C GLY A 152 0.36 31.49 10.41
N PHE A 153 -0.65 30.60 10.33
CA PHE A 153 -1.22 29.78 11.43
C PHE A 153 -2.28 28.73 10.98
N THR A 154 -2.77 28.78 9.75
CA THR A 154 -3.99 29.61 9.53
C THR A 154 -5.36 28.95 9.29
N GLU A 155 -5.47 27.64 9.07
CA GLU A 155 -6.53 27.18 8.15
C GLU A 155 -7.85 26.67 8.72
N LYS A 156 -8.91 27.01 7.97
CA LYS A 156 -10.30 26.89 8.42
C LYS A 156 -11.07 25.83 7.66
N GLY A 157 -10.76 25.70 6.37
CA GLY A 157 -11.34 24.66 5.54
C GLY A 157 -12.77 24.88 5.09
N VAL A 158 -13.51 23.78 5.15
CA VAL A 158 -14.86 23.59 4.62
C VAL A 158 -15.55 22.58 5.53
N THR A 159 -16.88 22.52 5.54
CA THR A 159 -17.65 21.61 6.42
C THR A 159 -17.88 20.23 5.82
N VAL A 160 -18.18 20.15 4.53
CA VAL A 160 -18.27 18.91 3.75
C VAL A 160 -17.93 19.22 2.30
N ASN A 161 -17.62 18.19 1.50
CA ASN A 161 -17.93 18.19 0.07
C ASN A 161 -18.75 16.93 -0.19
N TRP A 162 -19.79 16.99 -1.03
CA TRP A 162 -20.57 15.79 -1.37
C TRP A 162 -20.26 15.23 -2.73
N SER A 163 -19.80 16.08 -3.67
CA SER A 163 -19.51 15.62 -5.03
C SER A 163 -18.64 14.37 -4.98
N GLN A 164 -17.74 14.40 -4.00
CA GLN A 164 -16.72 13.45 -3.68
C GLN A 164 -16.99 12.66 -2.39
N MET A 165 -18.22 12.54 -1.92
CA MET A 165 -18.46 11.63 -0.79
C MET A 165 -17.99 10.17 -1.06
N PRO A 166 -17.86 9.66 -2.31
CA PRO A 166 -17.19 8.39 -2.65
C PRO A 166 -15.71 8.42 -3.06
N THR A 167 -15.19 9.61 -3.34
CA THR A 167 -13.81 10.00 -2.96
C THR A 167 -13.60 9.64 -1.50
N THR A 168 -14.68 9.85 -0.79
CA THR A 168 -14.89 9.58 0.60
C THR A 168 -15.52 8.23 0.92
N LEU A 169 -15.64 7.34 -0.07
CA LEU A 169 -16.10 5.97 0.11
C LEU A 169 -15.11 4.90 -0.41
N SER A 170 -13.81 5.20 -0.64
CA SER A 170 -12.80 4.14 -0.95
C SER A 170 -11.31 4.44 -0.83
N ILE A 171 -10.87 5.56 -0.23
CA ILE A 171 -9.88 5.40 0.84
C ILE A 171 -10.58 4.75 2.03
N PHE A 172 -11.91 4.55 1.98
CA PHE A 172 -12.81 4.30 3.09
C PHE A 172 -12.62 2.87 3.59
N ILE A 173 -11.47 2.26 3.27
CA ILE A 173 -11.37 0.86 2.98
C ILE A 173 -10.13 -0.01 3.42
N PHE A 174 -8.87 0.23 3.95
CA PHE A 174 -7.92 1.11 4.76
C PHE A 174 -7.60 1.09 6.29
N SER A 175 -7.83 2.17 7.04
CA SER A 175 -7.03 2.68 8.16
C SER A 175 -7.07 2.02 9.52
N PHE A 176 -7.92 1.05 9.83
CA PHE A 176 -7.60 0.10 10.91
C PHE A 176 -7.36 -1.27 10.24
N GLY A 177 -6.66 -1.23 9.11
CA GLY A 177 -6.65 -2.27 8.09
C GLY A 177 -5.74 -3.40 8.39
N GLY A 178 -6.28 -4.31 9.15
CA GLY A 178 -6.27 -5.63 8.63
C GLY A 178 -7.67 -5.96 8.18
N HIS A 179 -7.77 -6.88 7.25
CA HIS A 179 -8.77 -7.93 7.07
C HIS A 179 -8.32 -9.37 7.24
N PRO A 180 -7.14 -9.60 7.85
CA PRO A 180 -6.76 -10.94 8.19
C PRO A 180 -5.99 -10.94 9.53
N ILE A 181 -6.14 -9.91 10.37
CA ILE A 181 -5.25 -9.66 11.52
C ILE A 181 -5.84 -9.31 12.91
N MET A 182 -7.14 -9.52 13.13
CA MET A 182 -7.65 -10.02 14.42
C MET A 182 -7.84 -11.58 14.54
N PRO A 183 -7.01 -12.49 14.00
CA PRO A 183 -6.94 -13.95 14.25
C PRO A 183 -5.77 -14.42 15.08
N THR A 184 -4.58 -14.47 14.50
CA THR A 184 -3.44 -15.17 15.04
C THR A 184 -2.66 -14.16 15.82
N ILE A 185 -3.33 -13.44 16.72
CA ILE A 185 -2.81 -13.12 18.06
C ILE A 185 -3.90 -13.53 19.09
N TYR A 186 -4.84 -14.44 18.78
CA TYR A 186 -5.80 -15.07 19.71
C TYR A 186 -5.12 -16.08 20.63
N SER A 187 -4.75 -17.31 20.22
CA SER A 187 -4.20 -18.31 21.15
C SER A 187 -3.13 -17.81 22.08
N SER A 188 -2.36 -16.78 21.74
CA SER A 188 -1.75 -15.79 22.63
C SER A 188 -2.09 -15.67 24.11
N MET A 189 -1.05 -15.26 24.86
CA MET A 189 -1.09 -14.48 26.11
C MET A 189 -1.89 -15.03 27.31
N LYS A 190 -1.26 -15.13 28.51
CA LYS A 190 -1.89 -15.63 29.77
C LYS A 190 -3.12 -14.82 30.21
N ASP A 191 -4.26 -15.03 29.56
CA ASP A 191 -5.64 -15.15 30.05
C ASP A 191 -6.59 -15.09 28.85
N LYS A 192 -7.49 -16.08 28.70
CA LYS A 192 -8.56 -16.07 27.71
C LYS A 192 -9.34 -14.76 27.78
N LYS A 193 -10.15 -14.49 28.79
CA LYS A 193 -11.42 -13.76 28.66
C LYS A 193 -11.32 -12.29 28.22
N LYS A 194 -10.15 -11.65 28.29
CA LYS A 194 -10.00 -10.25 27.92
C LYS A 194 -10.07 -10.03 26.37
N PHE A 195 -11.16 -10.30 25.64
CA PHE A 195 -11.40 -9.75 24.26
C PHE A 195 -12.14 -8.37 24.34
N ALA A 196 -12.64 -7.93 25.51
CA ALA A 196 -13.37 -6.66 25.70
C ALA A 196 -12.48 -5.39 25.76
N LYS A 197 -12.44 -4.64 26.88
CA LYS A 197 -11.86 -3.26 26.97
C LYS A 197 -10.50 -2.92 26.30
N VAL A 198 -9.48 -3.76 26.04
CA VAL A 198 -8.25 -3.28 25.31
C VAL A 198 -8.46 -3.15 23.78
N LEU A 199 -9.41 -3.88 23.18
CA LEU A 199 -10.02 -3.55 21.88
C LEU A 199 -10.37 -2.06 21.98
N ILE A 200 -11.20 -1.79 22.98
CA ILE A 200 -11.67 -0.47 23.34
C ILE A 200 -10.53 0.48 23.77
N ILE A 201 -9.40 0.08 24.39
CA ILE A 201 -8.35 1.04 24.84
C ILE A 201 -7.70 1.70 23.63
N GLY A 202 -7.68 1.02 22.49
CA GLY A 202 -7.42 1.69 21.22
C GLY A 202 -8.59 1.50 20.30
N PHE A 203 -9.82 1.71 20.73
CA PHE A 203 -10.79 2.46 19.91
C PHE A 203 -10.76 3.93 20.39
N THR A 204 -9.67 4.32 21.07
CA THR A 204 -9.79 5.30 22.14
C THR A 204 -8.53 6.06 22.50
N ILE A 205 -7.66 5.58 23.39
CA ILE A 205 -6.52 6.33 23.92
C ILE A 205 -5.47 6.31 22.81
N CYS A 206 -5.81 7.06 21.77
CA CYS A 206 -5.62 6.56 20.43
C CYS A 206 -6.60 7.02 19.30
N ILE A 207 -7.94 6.85 19.34
CA ILE A 207 -8.85 7.40 18.29
C ILE A 207 -8.74 8.92 18.18
N VAL A 208 -8.42 9.52 19.31
CA VAL A 208 -7.68 10.75 19.48
C VAL A 208 -6.81 11.16 18.27
N GLN A 209 -5.99 10.26 17.74
CA GLN A 209 -4.75 10.63 17.09
C GLN A 209 -4.76 10.66 15.55
N TYR A 210 -5.71 10.02 14.85
CA TYR A 210 -6.10 10.42 13.48
C TYR A 210 -7.25 11.41 13.49
N GLY A 211 -7.78 11.70 14.68
CA GLY A 211 -8.12 13.08 14.97
C GLY A 211 -6.85 13.94 14.85
N LEU A 212 -5.92 13.85 15.79
CA LEU A 212 -4.94 14.91 16.08
C LEU A 212 -4.22 15.50 14.88
N ILE A 213 -3.66 14.69 13.99
CA ILE A 213 -3.06 15.20 12.76
C ILE A 213 -3.69 14.51 11.54
N ALA A 214 -5.02 14.41 11.61
CA ALA A 214 -5.83 15.06 10.60
C ALA A 214 -6.18 16.52 10.97
N VAL A 215 -6.20 16.86 12.26
CA VAL A 215 -6.75 18.12 12.78
C VAL A 215 -5.77 19.29 12.77
N ILE A 216 -4.62 19.21 13.45
CA ILE A 216 -3.82 20.41 13.74
C ILE A 216 -3.32 21.07 12.46
N GLY A 217 -2.93 20.28 11.45
CA GLY A 217 -2.72 20.75 10.08
C GLY A 217 -3.85 20.46 9.08
N TYR A 218 -5.10 20.29 9.54
CA TYR A 218 -6.19 20.87 8.75
C TYR A 218 -5.91 22.37 8.68
N LEU A 219 -5.70 22.95 9.87
CA LEU A 219 -5.21 24.30 10.03
C LEU A 219 -3.88 24.46 9.29
N MET A 220 -3.23 25.62 9.38
CA MET A 220 -1.91 25.79 8.77
C MET A 220 -1.89 25.88 7.20
N PHE A 221 -2.58 25.09 6.33
CA PHE A 221 -2.35 25.24 4.84
C PHE A 221 -3.40 24.96 3.70
N GLY A 222 -4.69 24.71 3.93
CA GLY A 222 -5.79 25.25 3.07
C GLY A 222 -5.88 25.04 1.52
N LYS A 223 -4.98 25.57 0.67
CA LYS A 223 -5.20 25.82 -0.79
C LYS A 223 -5.23 24.58 -1.70
N GLU A 224 -4.10 24.14 -2.24
CA GLU A 224 -4.07 23.30 -3.46
C GLU A 224 -3.52 21.88 -3.30
N THR A 225 -2.39 21.73 -2.62
CA THR A 225 -1.94 20.52 -1.88
C THR A 225 -2.08 19.11 -2.60
N GLN A 226 -1.76 18.97 -3.92
CA GLN A 226 -1.99 17.75 -4.78
C GLN A 226 -1.29 16.39 -4.43
N SER A 227 -0.11 15.99 -5.00
CA SER A 227 0.59 14.63 -4.96
C SER A 227 0.78 13.80 -3.65
N ILE A 228 1.86 13.87 -2.79
CA ILE A 228 1.87 13.29 -1.39
C ILE A 228 2.54 14.05 -0.14
N VAL A 229 2.09 15.22 0.39
CA VAL A 229 2.31 15.74 1.80
C VAL A 229 3.10 17.04 1.82
N THR A 230 3.69 17.47 2.94
CA THR A 230 4.46 16.78 4.03
C THR A 230 5.85 16.59 3.47
N LEU A 231 5.87 16.13 2.22
CA LEU A 231 6.45 16.89 1.14
C LEU A 231 6.06 18.40 1.16
N ASN A 232 6.37 19.20 2.18
CA ASN A 232 5.54 20.38 2.50
C ASN A 232 6.04 21.07 3.74
N LEU A 233 7.31 20.93 4.13
CA LEU A 233 7.92 21.67 5.23
C LEU A 233 9.15 22.50 4.73
N PRO A 234 8.98 23.24 3.61
CA PRO A 234 9.90 23.68 2.53
C PRO A 234 11.19 22.91 2.28
N GLN A 235 11.85 23.16 1.13
CA GLN A 235 13.18 22.61 0.79
C GLN A 235 14.36 23.42 1.39
N SER A 236 14.08 24.39 2.27
CA SER A 236 15.03 25.36 2.85
C SER A 236 15.53 25.05 4.29
N LEU A 237 14.63 24.69 5.22
CA LEU A 237 14.95 24.49 6.65
C LEU A 237 15.20 23.09 7.19
N LEU A 238 16.42 22.96 7.64
CA LEU A 238 16.98 21.86 8.37
C LEU A 238 16.04 21.02 9.27
N THR A 239 15.50 21.64 10.31
CA THR A 239 14.72 21.01 11.40
C THR A 239 13.66 20.05 10.90
N SER A 240 13.17 20.30 9.69
CA SER A 240 12.14 19.53 9.06
C SER A 240 12.54 18.09 8.70
N LYS A 241 13.76 17.74 8.20
CA LYS A 241 13.94 16.32 7.74
C LYS A 241 13.90 15.30 8.86
N ILE A 242 14.17 15.61 10.12
CA ILE A 242 13.98 14.54 11.13
C ILE A 242 12.50 14.25 11.45
N ALA A 243 11.58 15.13 11.03
CA ALA A 243 10.17 14.74 10.83
C ALA A 243 9.99 13.63 9.77
N ILE A 244 11.06 13.20 9.08
CA ILE A 244 10.96 12.74 7.70
C ILE A 244 11.78 11.57 7.25
N TRP A 245 13.06 11.50 7.56
CA TRP A 245 13.71 10.21 7.57
C TRP A 245 13.68 9.73 9.01
N THR A 246 12.51 9.27 9.43
CA THR A 246 12.33 8.26 10.48
C THR A 246 10.97 7.60 10.29
N VAL A 247 10.00 8.43 10.01
CA VAL A 247 9.33 8.45 8.72
C VAL A 247 10.00 7.59 7.59
N VAL A 248 11.13 7.84 6.93
CA VAL A 248 11.75 6.80 6.02
C VAL A 248 11.89 5.43 6.70
N ALA A 249 12.14 5.39 8.00
CA ALA A 249 12.38 4.18 8.76
C ALA A 249 11.13 3.39 9.04
N ILE A 250 9.94 3.92 8.80
CA ILE A 250 8.73 3.16 9.04
C ILE A 250 8.70 1.97 8.11
N PRO A 251 8.97 2.17 6.80
CA PRO A 251 9.32 1.11 5.88
C PRO A 251 10.26 0.08 6.47
N LEU A 252 11.22 0.49 7.29
CA LEU A 252 12.48 -0.20 7.48
C LEU A 252 12.77 -0.72 8.92
N VAL A 253 12.12 -0.29 10.00
CA VAL A 253 12.30 -0.92 11.34
C VAL A 253 11.46 -2.22 11.44
N LYS A 254 10.48 -2.33 12.34
CA LYS A 254 9.16 -2.90 12.10
C LYS A 254 9.05 -4.37 11.69
N TYR A 255 9.36 -4.72 10.46
CA TYR A 255 8.41 -5.59 9.80
C TYR A 255 8.62 -7.10 10.02
N SER A 256 8.97 -7.65 11.21
CA SER A 256 9.37 -9.09 11.39
C SER A 256 8.29 -10.14 11.11
N LEU A 257 7.24 -9.59 10.58
CA LEU A 257 5.93 -10.01 10.43
C LEU A 257 5.47 -9.56 9.03
N ILE A 258 5.65 -8.31 8.59
CA ILE A 258 5.49 -7.93 7.18
C ILE A 258 6.77 -8.35 6.40
N ILE A 259 7.56 -9.34 6.86
CA ILE A 259 7.25 -10.70 6.40
C ILE A 259 7.36 -11.88 7.40
N MET A 260 6.26 -12.64 7.59
CA MET A 260 6.22 -13.92 8.34
C MET A 260 5.28 -15.04 7.82
N PRO A 261 4.02 -14.85 7.32
CA PRO A 261 3.17 -16.06 7.07
C PRO A 261 2.76 -16.48 5.67
N ILE A 262 2.97 -15.70 4.62
CA ILE A 262 2.75 -16.25 3.26
C ILE A 262 3.99 -16.86 2.69
N ASN A 263 5.09 -16.38 3.23
CA ASN A 263 6.25 -17.18 3.42
C ASN A 263 5.82 -18.64 3.63
N ILE A 264 5.14 -18.82 4.77
CA ILE A 264 4.65 -20.10 5.28
C ILE A 264 3.55 -20.66 4.40
N SER A 265 2.89 -19.82 3.59
CA SER A 265 1.84 -20.28 2.70
C SER A 265 2.33 -20.97 1.44
N LEU A 266 3.20 -20.34 0.64
CA LEU A 266 3.86 -21.03 -0.46
C LEU A 266 4.85 -22.10 0.07
N GLU A 267 5.36 -22.00 1.32
CA GLU A 267 6.01 -23.13 2.03
C GLU A 267 5.06 -24.33 2.09
N ASP A 268 4.13 -24.28 3.04
CA ASP A 268 3.23 -25.34 3.42
C ASP A 268 2.43 -25.88 2.23
N GLN A 269 2.22 -25.04 1.23
CA GLN A 269 1.69 -25.43 -0.06
C GLN A 269 2.66 -26.27 -0.90
N PHE A 270 3.82 -25.76 -1.32
CA PHE A 270 4.63 -26.48 -2.33
C PHE A 270 5.31 -27.76 -1.79
N GLN A 271 5.04 -28.12 -0.53
CA GLN A 271 5.16 -29.43 0.18
C GLN A 271 6.53 -29.99 0.64
N ILE A 272 6.83 -29.84 1.95
CA ILE A 272 8.18 -29.40 2.35
C ILE A 272 8.72 -29.84 3.75
N THR A 273 10.01 -30.28 3.90
CA THR A 273 10.63 -30.81 5.18
C THR A 273 12.12 -30.59 5.65
N GLY A 274 13.17 -30.28 4.85
CA GLY A 274 14.52 -29.81 5.36
C GLY A 274 15.57 -29.06 4.43
N ARG A 275 15.91 -27.75 4.67
CA ARG A 275 17.17 -26.87 4.74
C ARG A 275 17.82 -25.70 3.79
N PRO A 276 18.05 -25.59 2.43
CA PRO A 276 18.01 -24.30 1.60
C PRO A 276 17.00 -23.74 0.54
N MET A 277 16.49 -24.40 -0.53
CA MET A 277 16.08 -23.81 -1.87
C MET A 277 15.51 -22.41 -1.95
N SER A 278 14.67 -22.03 -0.99
CA SER A 278 13.29 -21.58 -1.18
C SER A 278 13.00 -20.49 -2.18
N ILE A 279 14.02 -19.81 -2.66
CA ILE A 279 14.16 -18.38 -2.91
C ILE A 279 14.06 -18.11 -4.40
N LEU A 280 14.36 -19.11 -5.23
CA LEU A 280 13.80 -19.24 -6.58
C LEU A 280 12.27 -19.47 -6.57
N ILE A 281 11.63 -19.48 -5.38
CA ILE A 281 10.21 -19.18 -5.18
C ILE A 281 9.96 -18.05 -4.15
N ARG A 282 10.74 -17.87 -3.04
CA ARG A 282 10.62 -16.71 -2.10
C ARG A 282 10.51 -15.45 -2.91
N THR A 283 11.45 -15.31 -3.83
CA THR A 283 11.91 -14.06 -4.40
C THR A 283 12.03 -14.17 -5.92
N SER A 284 11.76 -15.31 -6.55
CA SER A 284 11.35 -15.27 -7.97
C SER A 284 10.01 -14.58 -8.17
N MET A 285 9.37 -14.16 -7.10
CA MET A 285 8.31 -13.19 -7.20
C MET A 285 8.87 -11.82 -7.71
N VAL A 286 10.18 -11.61 -7.97
CA VAL A 286 10.67 -10.57 -8.92
C VAL A 286 10.64 -10.94 -10.40
N ILE A 287 10.02 -12.06 -10.77
CA ILE A 287 9.30 -12.09 -12.07
C ILE A 287 8.19 -11.02 -12.04
N SER A 288 7.70 -10.63 -10.85
CA SER A 288 6.30 -10.21 -10.74
C SER A 288 5.98 -9.07 -9.80
N THR A 289 6.79 -8.69 -8.80
CA THR A 289 6.56 -7.41 -8.10
C THR A 289 6.77 -6.23 -9.03
N VAL A 290 7.12 -6.49 -10.29
CA VAL A 290 7.96 -5.67 -11.15
C VAL A 290 7.64 -5.83 -12.65
N ILE A 291 6.63 -6.63 -13.02
CA ILE A 291 5.69 -6.20 -14.09
C ILE A 291 4.67 -5.22 -13.47
N ILE A 292 5.00 -4.65 -12.31
CA ILE A 292 4.07 -4.11 -11.33
C ILE A 292 4.73 -2.90 -10.64
N ALA A 293 5.94 -3.03 -10.08
CA ALA A 293 6.76 -1.97 -9.46
C ALA A 293 6.97 -0.77 -10.39
N ALA A 294 7.28 -1.07 -11.65
CA ALA A 294 7.48 -0.07 -12.67
C ALA A 294 6.26 0.70 -12.90
N ILE A 295 5.20 -0.07 -13.04
CA ILE A 295 4.06 0.30 -13.80
C ILE A 295 3.47 1.76 -13.27
N VAL A 296 2.10 2.55 -11.48
CA VAL A 296 1.07 3.71 -11.11
C VAL A 296 1.49 5.20 -10.77
N PRO A 297 1.73 6.18 -11.64
CA PRO A 297 2.69 7.29 -11.43
C PRO A 297 2.33 8.45 -10.51
N TYR A 298 1.25 8.33 -9.76
CA TYR A 298 1.17 9.01 -8.48
C TYR A 298 0.95 7.85 -7.52
N PHE A 299 1.64 7.76 -6.38
CA PHE A 299 1.15 6.82 -5.40
C PHE A 299 -0.13 7.37 -4.87
N ALA A 300 -0.38 8.67 -5.01
CA ALA A 300 -1.72 9.14 -4.97
C ALA A 300 -2.66 8.59 -6.06
N PHE A 301 -2.18 8.11 -7.20
CA PHE A 301 -2.88 7.31 -8.23
C PHE A 301 -2.79 5.80 -7.93
N PHE A 302 -2.17 5.39 -6.81
CA PHE A 302 -2.54 4.14 -6.13
C PHE A 302 -2.54 4.15 -4.56
N VAL A 303 -3.16 5.03 -3.77
CA VAL A 303 -4.03 6.19 -4.03
C VAL A 303 -5.09 5.87 -5.14
N GLY A 304 -6.29 5.30 -4.95
CA GLY A 304 -7.19 4.88 -6.05
C GLY A 304 -7.70 3.44 -6.02
N PHE A 305 -6.89 2.43 -6.32
CA PHE A 305 -7.39 1.08 -6.60
C PHE A 305 -7.34 0.10 -5.48
N THR A 306 -6.32 0.24 -4.62
CA THR A 306 -6.18 -0.68 -3.52
C THR A 306 -7.39 -0.70 -2.66
N GLY A 307 -8.27 0.31 -2.74
CA GLY A 307 -9.71 0.11 -2.80
C GLY A 307 -10.17 -1.32 -2.50
N SER A 308 -10.83 -2.12 -3.32
CA SER A 308 -11.80 -1.63 -4.24
C SER A 308 -12.42 -2.68 -5.21
N LEU A 309 -11.62 -3.54 -5.80
CA LEU A 309 -11.81 -5.00 -5.81
C LEU A 309 -10.59 -5.63 -5.07
N ILE A 310 -9.85 -4.81 -4.28
CA ILE A 310 -8.56 -5.08 -3.62
C ILE A 310 -8.57 -5.28 -2.08
N SER A 311 -8.82 -4.27 -1.20
CA SER A 311 -9.26 -4.39 0.23
C SER A 311 -10.79 -4.24 0.65
N GLY A 312 -11.52 -3.21 0.25
CA GLY A 312 -12.86 -2.78 0.69
C GLY A 312 -14.12 -3.66 0.77
N MET A 313 -14.42 -4.50 -0.24
CA MET A 313 -15.40 -5.58 -0.15
C MET A 313 -15.15 -6.39 1.09
N VAL A 314 -14.20 -7.34 1.21
CA VAL A 314 -14.10 -8.14 2.44
C VAL A 314 -14.17 -7.21 3.59
N THR A 315 -13.36 -6.14 3.53
CA THR A 315 -13.21 -5.32 4.68
C THR A 315 -14.55 -4.98 5.32
N ILE A 316 -15.51 -4.40 4.60
CA ILE A 316 -16.86 -4.26 5.15
C ILE A 316 -17.73 -5.52 5.09
N ILE A 317 -17.62 -6.29 4.01
CA ILE A 317 -18.42 -7.47 3.67
C ILE A 317 -18.42 -8.46 4.80
N MET A 318 -17.31 -9.18 5.00
CA MET A 318 -17.54 -10.57 5.35
C MET A 318 -18.18 -10.85 6.71
N PRO A 319 -18.44 -10.04 7.75
CA PRO A 319 -18.77 -10.67 9.07
C PRO A 319 -20.24 -11.06 9.24
N CYS A 320 -20.88 -11.43 8.13
CA CYS A 320 -22.26 -11.13 7.83
C CYS A 320 -23.00 -12.26 7.04
N LEU A 321 -23.07 -12.50 5.69
CA LEU A 321 -23.55 -13.80 5.06
C LEU A 321 -23.03 -15.00 5.88
N CYS A 322 -21.96 -14.90 6.69
CA CYS A 322 -21.46 -16.07 7.40
C CYS A 322 -21.29 -15.99 8.92
N TYR A 323 -21.44 -14.83 9.60
CA TYR A 323 -21.75 -14.87 11.05
C TYR A 323 -23.13 -15.47 11.16
N LEU A 324 -23.95 -15.11 10.19
CA LEU A 324 -25.11 -15.87 9.79
C LEU A 324 -24.77 -17.34 9.54
N LYS A 325 -23.95 -17.78 8.58
CA LYS A 325 -23.25 -19.11 8.42
C LYS A 325 -22.75 -19.86 9.67
N ILE A 326 -22.75 -19.25 10.83
CA ILE A 326 -22.64 -19.97 12.09
C ILE A 326 -23.93 -19.91 12.92
N PHE A 327 -24.73 -18.85 12.79
CA PHE A 327 -25.83 -18.46 13.66
C PHE A 327 -27.17 -18.05 13.01
N LYS A 328 -27.57 -18.28 11.74
CA LYS A 328 -28.93 -17.91 11.22
C LYS A 328 -30.05 -18.46 12.10
N SER A 329 -29.93 -19.72 12.50
CA SER A 329 -30.82 -20.39 13.45
C SER A 329 -30.88 -19.63 14.78
N SER A 330 -29.74 -19.10 15.24
CA SER A 330 -29.59 -18.23 16.41
C SER A 330 -29.84 -16.73 16.14
N LEU A 331 -30.26 -16.32 14.93
CA LEU A 331 -30.34 -14.90 14.51
C LEU A 331 -31.61 -14.50 13.74
N LYS A 332 -32.49 -15.44 13.40
CA LYS A 332 -33.88 -15.09 13.08
C LYS A 332 -34.43 -14.17 14.19
N GLY A 333 -35.06 -13.06 13.82
CA GLY A 333 -35.70 -12.09 14.74
C GLY A 333 -34.80 -11.18 15.60
N LYS A 334 -33.50 -11.43 15.78
CA LYS A 334 -32.67 -10.63 16.72
C LYS A 334 -32.23 -9.29 16.13
N VAL A 335 -32.28 -8.17 16.86
CA VAL A 335 -31.88 -6.82 16.35
C VAL A 335 -30.43 -6.72 15.82
N LYS A 336 -29.49 -7.55 16.33
CA LYS A 336 -28.13 -7.73 15.75
C LYS A 336 -28.12 -8.14 14.28
N THR A 337 -29.28 -8.54 13.79
CA THR A 337 -29.62 -8.84 12.41
C THR A 337 -29.92 -7.50 11.69
N PRO A 338 -31.06 -6.79 11.85
CA PRO A 338 -31.36 -5.52 11.16
C PRO A 338 -30.31 -4.39 11.26
N VAL A 339 -29.54 -4.27 12.36
CA VAL A 339 -28.40 -3.30 12.48
C VAL A 339 -27.49 -3.32 11.26
N ILE A 340 -27.37 -4.48 10.64
CA ILE A 340 -26.43 -4.65 9.56
C ILE A 340 -27.06 -4.36 8.21
N LEU A 341 -28.38 -4.38 7.99
CA LEU A 341 -29.01 -3.97 6.71
C LEU A 341 -28.51 -2.57 6.26
N CYS A 342 -28.20 -1.78 7.28
CA CYS A 342 -27.46 -0.55 7.21
C CYS A 342 -25.96 -0.73 6.85
N ILE A 343 -25.12 -1.29 7.74
CA ILE A 343 -23.66 -1.42 7.47
C ILE A 343 -23.40 -2.10 6.11
N ILE A 344 -24.28 -3.02 5.70
CA ILE A 344 -24.43 -3.61 4.36
C ILE A 344 -24.46 -2.57 3.26
N GLY A 345 -25.57 -1.84 3.21
CA GLY A 345 -25.92 -0.88 2.17
C GLY A 345 -24.92 0.27 2.13
N ILE A 346 -24.44 0.65 3.30
CA ILE A 346 -23.33 1.57 3.49
C ILE A 346 -22.14 1.02 2.74
N GLY A 347 -21.67 -0.18 3.08
CA GLY A 347 -20.69 -0.90 2.29
C GLY A 347 -21.00 -0.93 0.81
N ALA A 348 -22.28 -1.16 0.41
CA ALA A 348 -22.77 -1.33 -0.97
C ALA A 348 -22.55 -0.13 -1.86
N LEU A 349 -22.82 1.00 -1.26
CA LEU A 349 -22.83 2.29 -1.88
C LEU A 349 -21.41 2.82 -1.92
N ILE A 350 -20.74 2.66 -0.78
CA ILE A 350 -19.31 2.78 -0.66
C ILE A 350 -18.62 2.02 -1.78
N SER A 351 -19.05 0.78 -2.02
CA SER A 351 -18.60 0.02 -3.17
C SER A 351 -18.84 0.68 -4.49
N ILE A 352 -20.11 0.72 -4.86
CA ILE A 352 -20.41 0.89 -6.27
C ILE A 352 -20.11 2.35 -6.70
N LEU A 353 -19.87 3.25 -5.73
CA LEU A 353 -19.49 4.63 -5.97
C LEU A 353 -18.01 4.95 -5.79
N GLY A 354 -17.29 4.20 -4.97
CA GLY A 354 -15.85 4.16 -5.12
C GLY A 354 -15.44 3.88 -6.56
N THR A 355 -16.30 3.21 -7.35
CA THR A 355 -16.26 3.20 -8.83
C THR A 355 -17.48 3.70 -9.62
N TYR A 356 -18.10 4.78 -9.16
CA TYR A 356 -18.31 5.86 -10.12
C TYR A 356 -16.94 6.40 -10.60
N VAL A 357 -15.89 6.25 -9.75
CA VAL A 357 -14.68 7.08 -9.85
C VAL A 357 -13.38 6.33 -10.02
N THR A 358 -13.06 5.27 -9.31
CA THR A 358 -11.83 4.50 -9.52
C THR A 358 -11.77 3.62 -10.80
N ILE A 359 -12.51 3.97 -11.86
CA ILE A 359 -12.03 3.77 -13.24
C ILE A 359 -11.82 5.10 -13.91
N LYS A 360 -12.70 6.05 -13.64
CA LYS A 360 -12.92 7.27 -14.40
C LYS A 360 -11.66 8.08 -14.54
N ASN A 361 -10.93 8.24 -13.45
CA ASN A 361 -9.64 8.89 -13.47
C ASN A 361 -8.48 7.91 -13.48
N PHE A 362 -8.77 6.62 -13.21
CA PHE A 362 -8.03 5.54 -13.85
C PHE A 362 -8.08 5.69 -15.41
N ILE A 363 -9.01 6.49 -15.97
CA ILE A 363 -9.16 7.00 -17.34
C ILE A 363 -8.97 8.57 -17.45
N GLN A 364 -8.37 9.30 -16.48
CA GLN A 364 -8.13 10.77 -16.58
C GLN A 364 -6.65 11.22 -16.67
N ALA A 365 -5.75 11.08 -15.69
CA ALA A 365 -4.38 11.66 -15.84
C ALA A 365 -3.53 11.11 -16.99
N ASN A 366 -3.91 9.97 -17.56
CA ASN A 366 -3.02 9.12 -18.34
C ASN A 366 -3.27 9.14 -19.85
N ILE A 367 -4.26 9.94 -20.17
CA ILE A 367 -4.48 10.60 -21.43
C ILE A 367 -3.87 12.00 -21.25
N ILE A 368 -3.88 12.63 -20.05
CA ILE A 368 -3.26 13.95 -19.76
C ILE A 368 -1.74 14.03 -20.05
N ASN A 369 -0.78 13.52 -19.27
CA ASN A 369 0.65 13.55 -19.67
C ASN A 369 0.96 12.92 -21.08
N LYS A 370 0.04 12.17 -21.71
CA LYS A 370 0.18 11.45 -23.01
C LYS A 370 -0.14 12.42 -24.15
N ILE A 371 -1.20 13.19 -23.96
CA ILE A 371 -1.51 14.39 -24.72
C ILE A 371 -0.40 15.41 -24.50
N PHE A 372 -0.03 15.71 -23.25
CA PHE A 372 1.04 16.66 -22.89
C PHE A 372 2.34 16.39 -23.64
N LEU A 373 2.76 15.11 -23.74
CA LEU A 373 3.92 14.68 -24.53
C LEU A 373 3.78 14.96 -26.01
N VAL A 374 2.65 14.56 -26.61
CA VAL A 374 2.39 14.80 -28.04
C VAL A 374 2.34 16.30 -28.32
N THR A 375 1.81 17.11 -27.39
CA THR A 375 1.82 18.57 -27.47
C THR A 375 3.24 19.15 -27.32
N MET A 376 4.02 18.72 -26.34
CA MET A 376 5.42 19.15 -26.10
C MET A 376 6.36 18.73 -27.25
N GLY A 377 6.23 17.51 -27.76
CA GLY A 377 7.03 17.02 -28.90
C GLY A 377 6.76 17.79 -30.19
N ASN A 378 5.49 18.12 -30.46
CA ASN A 378 5.11 18.98 -31.58
C ASN A 378 5.57 20.43 -31.37
N ALA A 379 5.45 20.98 -30.15
CA ALA A 379 6.00 22.29 -29.81
C ALA A 379 7.52 22.34 -30.05
N LYS A 380 8.27 21.31 -29.65
CA LYS A 380 9.72 21.22 -29.86
C LYS A 380 10.11 21.08 -31.34
N LYS A 381 9.27 20.44 -32.17
CA LYS A 381 9.48 20.37 -33.64
C LYS A 381 9.16 21.68 -34.38
N ILE A 382 8.23 22.51 -33.89
CA ILE A 382 7.79 23.74 -34.57
C ILE A 382 8.51 24.98 -34.05
N ILE A 383 8.62 25.12 -32.72
CA ILE A 383 9.14 26.33 -32.08
C ILE A 383 10.67 26.35 -32.11
N LEU A 384 11.35 25.20 -31.96
CA LEU A 384 12.81 25.18 -31.90
C LEU A 384 13.48 25.60 -33.23
N PRO A 385 13.01 25.18 -34.43
CA PRO A 385 13.51 25.72 -35.70
C PRO A 385 13.20 27.21 -35.88
N ALA A 386 12.02 27.68 -35.46
CA ALA A 386 11.64 29.09 -35.55
C ALA A 386 12.51 29.99 -34.65
N ILE A 387 12.78 29.55 -33.41
CA ILE A 387 13.75 30.20 -32.53
C ILE A 387 15.16 30.16 -33.14
N ARG A 388 15.57 29.04 -33.76
CA ARG A 388 16.88 28.94 -34.42
C ARG A 388 17.02 29.90 -35.61
N GLN A 389 16.00 30.02 -36.46
CA GLN A 389 15.96 31.02 -37.54
C GLN A 389 15.94 32.47 -37.02
N THR A 390 15.33 32.72 -35.86
CA THR A 390 15.29 34.05 -35.24
C THR A 390 16.64 34.40 -34.60
N ALA A 391 17.28 33.45 -33.90
CA ALA A 391 18.60 33.62 -33.28
C ALA A 391 19.73 33.75 -34.33
N LEU A 392 19.68 32.99 -35.43
CA LEU A 392 20.61 33.11 -36.56
C LEU A 392 20.50 34.45 -37.32
N ARG A 393 19.46 35.26 -37.05
CA ARG A 393 19.31 36.63 -37.59
C ARG A 393 19.79 37.73 -36.64
N LEU A 394 20.27 37.41 -35.44
CA LEU A 394 20.49 38.39 -34.35
C LEU A 394 21.96 38.63 -33.94
N PHE A 395 22.91 38.01 -34.63
CA PHE A 395 24.35 38.27 -34.57
C PHE A 395 24.86 38.13 -36.03
N ILE A 396 25.56 39.09 -36.68
CA ILE A 396 26.54 40.08 -36.20
C ILE A 396 26.53 41.38 -37.09
N TYR A 397 26.86 42.54 -36.50
CA TYR A 397 27.30 43.85 -37.10
C TYR A 397 26.26 44.86 -37.68
N PRO A 398 26.59 46.18 -37.85
CA PRO A 398 25.77 47.23 -37.21
C PRO A 398 25.14 48.29 -38.14
N SER A 399 23.85 48.62 -37.92
CA SER A 399 23.25 49.98 -38.09
C SER A 399 21.72 49.94 -37.87
N VAL A 400 21.23 50.23 -36.66
CA VAL A 400 19.80 50.05 -36.32
C VAL A 400 18.92 51.30 -36.63
N ASP A 401 19.50 52.50 -36.74
CA ASP A 401 18.73 53.76 -36.79
C ASP A 401 18.03 54.09 -38.13
N THR A 402 18.43 53.48 -39.25
CA THR A 402 17.96 53.92 -40.58
C THR A 402 16.68 53.21 -41.04
N ILE A 403 16.45 51.96 -40.63
CA ILE A 403 15.34 51.12 -41.15
C ILE A 403 14.00 51.43 -40.48
N ILE A 404 14.01 51.89 -39.21
CA ILE A 404 12.80 52.12 -38.41
C ILE A 404 11.93 53.27 -38.96
N LYS A 405 12.48 54.18 -39.78
CA LYS A 405 11.77 55.38 -40.26
C LYS A 405 10.81 55.19 -41.46
N VAL A 406 10.79 54.05 -42.15
CA VAL A 406 10.13 53.97 -43.48
C VAL A 406 8.82 53.16 -43.53
N HIS A 407 8.65 52.09 -42.74
CA HIS A 407 7.62 51.07 -43.03
C HIS A 407 6.44 50.92 -42.04
N ARG A 408 6.31 51.80 -41.03
CA ARG A 408 5.23 51.75 -40.01
C ARG A 408 3.77 51.83 -40.54
N PRO A 409 3.41 52.62 -41.57
CA PRO A 409 1.98 52.91 -41.89
C PRO A 409 1.20 51.86 -42.71
N ARG A 410 1.86 50.82 -43.25
CA ARG A 410 1.23 49.89 -44.22
C ARG A 410 0.69 48.59 -43.61
N MET A 411 1.25 48.16 -42.47
CA MET A 411 0.98 46.83 -41.88
C MET A 411 -0.38 46.72 -41.18
N TRP A 412 -0.92 47.83 -40.65
CA TRP A 412 -2.18 47.87 -39.90
C TRP A 412 -3.46 47.82 -40.77
N ARG A 413 -3.36 47.77 -42.10
CA ARG A 413 -4.51 47.84 -43.02
C ARG A 413 -4.94 46.52 -43.66
N MET A 414 -4.29 45.40 -43.35
CA MET A 414 -4.57 44.08 -43.97
C MET A 414 -5.21 43.03 -43.04
N LEU A 415 -5.58 43.38 -41.80
CA LEU A 415 -6.17 42.46 -40.82
C LEU A 415 -7.66 42.74 -40.53
N ALA A 416 -8.41 43.16 -41.55
CA ALA A 416 -9.85 43.46 -41.46
C ALA A 416 -10.68 42.46 -42.31
N GLY A 417 -10.99 41.28 -41.74
CA GLY A 417 -11.85 40.26 -42.34
C GLY A 417 -12.27 39.21 -41.29
N SER A 418 -13.56 38.84 -41.24
CA SER A 418 -14.16 38.24 -40.02
C SER A 418 -14.01 36.70 -39.88
N PRO A 419 -13.94 36.12 -38.66
CA PRO A 419 -13.59 34.70 -38.47
C PRO A 419 -14.74 33.68 -38.58
N LEU A 420 -16.01 34.09 -38.73
CA LEU A 420 -17.15 33.22 -38.41
C LEU A 420 -17.54 32.17 -39.48
N GLN A 421 -17.26 32.39 -40.77
CA GLN A 421 -17.67 31.44 -41.81
C GLN A 421 -16.81 30.16 -41.84
N SER A 422 -15.51 30.27 -41.54
CA SER A 422 -14.57 29.14 -41.55
C SER A 422 -14.91 28.05 -40.53
N TYR A 423 -15.67 28.36 -39.48
CA TYR A 423 -15.99 27.42 -38.40
C TYR A 423 -17.08 26.41 -38.78
N LYS A 424 -18.10 26.82 -39.56
CA LYS A 424 -19.26 25.95 -39.87
C LYS A 424 -18.94 24.81 -40.83
N VAL A 425 -18.04 25.02 -41.79
CA VAL A 425 -17.65 23.98 -42.78
C VAL A 425 -16.90 22.82 -42.12
N VAL A 426 -15.98 23.13 -41.21
CA VAL A 426 -15.14 22.13 -40.50
C VAL A 426 -15.97 21.21 -39.61
N VAL A 427 -16.96 21.76 -38.89
CA VAL A 427 -17.81 20.97 -37.98
C VAL A 427 -18.66 19.94 -38.74
N SER A 428 -19.15 20.26 -39.94
CA SER A 428 -19.93 19.32 -40.76
C SER A 428 -19.10 18.12 -41.23
N TYR A 429 -17.85 18.36 -41.67
CA TYR A 429 -16.97 17.30 -42.18
C TYR A 429 -16.50 16.36 -41.05
N THR A 430 -16.30 16.90 -39.83
CA THR A 430 -15.82 16.14 -38.67
C THR A 430 -16.86 15.11 -38.17
N ASN A 431 -18.16 15.43 -38.25
CA ASN A 431 -19.23 14.55 -37.78
C ASN A 431 -19.47 13.32 -38.68
N MET A 432 -19.11 13.38 -39.96
CA MET A 432 -19.31 12.26 -40.89
C MET A 432 -18.27 11.15 -40.66
N VAL A 433 -16.99 11.52 -40.59
CA VAL A 433 -15.85 10.61 -40.37
C VAL A 433 -15.94 9.91 -39.00
N LEU A 434 -16.52 10.58 -37.99
CA LEU A 434 -16.70 10.00 -36.66
C LEU A 434 -17.66 8.79 -36.65
N ARG A 435 -18.57 8.66 -37.63
CA ARG A 435 -19.59 7.60 -37.64
C ARG A 435 -19.00 6.26 -38.12
N GLU A 436 -18.20 6.26 -39.19
CA GLU A 436 -17.54 5.06 -39.71
C GLU A 436 -16.48 4.48 -38.76
N GLN A 437 -15.79 5.34 -37.99
CA GLN A 437 -14.79 4.89 -37.02
C GLN A 437 -15.38 4.22 -35.77
N ILE A 438 -16.66 4.44 -35.43
CA ILE A 438 -17.29 3.87 -34.24
C ILE A 438 -17.73 2.41 -34.49
N GLU A 439 -18.29 2.11 -35.66
CA GLU A 439 -18.74 0.74 -35.99
C GLU A 439 -17.57 -0.23 -36.18
N THR A 440 -16.45 0.24 -36.75
CA THR A 440 -15.19 -0.52 -36.84
C THR A 440 -14.53 -0.77 -35.48
N TRP A 441 -14.78 0.07 -34.47
CA TRP A 441 -14.24 -0.13 -33.12
C TRP A 441 -14.97 -1.23 -32.33
N PHE A 442 -16.30 -1.32 -32.49
CA PHE A 442 -17.11 -2.32 -31.80
C PHE A 442 -16.89 -3.77 -32.30
N SER A 443 -16.52 -3.96 -33.57
CA SER A 443 -16.15 -5.29 -34.08
C SER A 443 -14.80 -5.76 -33.51
N GLY A 444 -13.80 -4.89 -33.46
CA GLY A 444 -12.47 -5.18 -32.90
C GLY A 444 -12.51 -5.56 -31.42
N LEU A 445 -13.28 -4.82 -30.60
CA LEU A 445 -13.42 -5.10 -29.16
C LEU A 445 -14.00 -6.51 -28.90
N LYS A 446 -14.97 -6.94 -29.72
CA LYS A 446 -15.60 -8.27 -29.65
C LYS A 446 -14.62 -9.40 -29.97
N CYS A 447 -13.65 -9.15 -30.86
CA CYS A 447 -12.59 -10.09 -31.19
C CYS A 447 -11.53 -10.19 -30.07
N TYR A 448 -11.11 -9.05 -29.51
CA TYR A 448 -10.07 -8.99 -28.47
C TYR A 448 -10.52 -9.65 -27.14
N VAL A 449 -11.79 -9.47 -26.73
CA VAL A 449 -12.35 -10.14 -25.54
C VAL A 449 -12.38 -11.67 -25.72
N ASN A 450 -12.76 -12.16 -26.90
CA ASN A 450 -12.71 -13.59 -27.22
C ASN A 450 -11.28 -14.15 -27.24
N TYR A 451 -10.28 -13.35 -27.62
CA TYR A 451 -8.87 -13.73 -27.59
C TYR A 451 -8.34 -13.92 -26.15
N ILE A 452 -8.68 -13.01 -25.23
CA ILE A 452 -8.29 -13.12 -23.81
C ILE A 452 -8.97 -14.32 -23.13
N LEU A 453 -10.26 -14.56 -23.41
CA LEU A 453 -10.99 -15.73 -22.90
C LEU A 453 -10.42 -17.06 -23.41
N LYS A 454 -9.85 -17.10 -24.63
CA LYS A 454 -9.15 -18.28 -25.17
C LYS A 454 -7.72 -18.46 -24.61
N THR A 455 -7.02 -17.41 -24.20
CA THR A 455 -5.60 -17.49 -23.78
C THR A 455 -5.38 -17.67 -22.28
N ALA A 456 -6.25 -17.17 -21.39
CA ALA A 456 -6.10 -17.35 -19.94
C ALA A 456 -6.50 -18.76 -19.45
N THR A 457 -7.52 -19.34 -20.08
CA THR A 457 -8.13 -20.62 -19.66
C THR A 457 -7.20 -21.85 -19.74
N PRO A 458 -6.34 -22.02 -20.77
CA PRO A 458 -5.44 -23.17 -20.87
C PRO A 458 -4.39 -23.24 -19.76
N PHE A 459 -3.74 -22.12 -19.41
CA PHE A 459 -2.58 -22.11 -18.51
C PHE A 459 -2.94 -22.58 -17.09
N VAL A 460 -4.12 -22.18 -16.60
CA VAL A 460 -4.68 -22.66 -15.31
C VAL A 460 -5.09 -24.13 -15.39
N THR A 461 -5.53 -24.62 -16.55
CA THR A 461 -5.98 -26.00 -16.73
C THR A 461 -4.82 -26.99 -16.80
N VAL A 462 -3.68 -26.60 -17.39
CA VAL A 462 -2.45 -27.41 -17.43
C VAL A 462 -1.85 -27.59 -16.03
N LEU A 463 -1.68 -26.51 -15.26
CA LEU A 463 -1.11 -26.54 -13.90
C LEU A 463 -1.97 -27.32 -12.89
N VAL A 464 -3.29 -27.44 -13.13
CA VAL A 464 -4.23 -28.15 -12.26
C VAL A 464 -4.38 -29.64 -12.60
N ARG A 465 -3.96 -30.09 -13.78
CA ARG A 465 -4.11 -31.49 -14.23
C ARG A 465 -2.88 -32.38 -14.02
N ASN A 466 -1.72 -31.84 -13.63
CA ASN A 466 -0.50 -32.64 -13.46
C ASN A 466 -0.58 -33.61 -12.25
N PRO A 467 -0.62 -34.95 -12.46
CA PRO A 467 -0.82 -35.91 -11.36
C PRO A 467 0.38 -36.03 -10.42
N TYR A 468 1.60 -35.89 -10.96
CA TYR A 468 2.86 -36.02 -10.22
C TYR A 468 2.99 -34.91 -9.19
N LEU A 469 2.67 -33.67 -9.58
CA LEU A 469 2.64 -32.53 -8.67
C LEU A 469 1.64 -32.79 -7.54
N ILE A 470 0.43 -33.26 -7.84
CA ILE A 470 -0.61 -33.56 -6.84
C ILE A 470 -0.18 -34.68 -5.87
N HIS A 471 0.57 -35.67 -6.32
CA HIS A 471 1.07 -36.75 -5.46
C HIS A 471 2.20 -36.29 -4.53
N LEU A 472 3.18 -35.53 -5.05
CA LEU A 472 4.20 -34.88 -4.20
C LEU A 472 3.53 -33.96 -3.17
N LEU A 473 2.52 -33.20 -3.60
CA LEU A 473 1.77 -32.25 -2.77
C LEU A 473 0.89 -32.90 -1.67
N ARG A 474 0.92 -34.23 -1.55
CA ARG A 474 0.27 -34.99 -0.46
C ARG A 474 1.28 -35.40 0.61
N LYS A 475 2.44 -35.90 0.17
CA LYS A 475 3.38 -36.70 0.97
C LYS A 475 4.11 -35.93 2.08
N VAL A 476 4.08 -34.59 2.05
CA VAL A 476 4.69 -33.73 3.08
C VAL A 476 3.66 -32.98 3.92
N SER A 477 2.38 -33.01 3.52
CA SER A 477 1.25 -32.54 4.34
C SER A 477 1.17 -33.38 5.62
N ASP A 478 1.37 -34.68 5.46
CA ASP A 478 1.30 -35.63 6.55
C ASP A 478 2.54 -35.53 7.46
N ARG A 479 3.74 -35.31 6.91
CA ARG A 479 4.97 -35.10 7.72
C ARG A 479 4.91 -33.82 8.58
N LYS A 480 4.41 -32.70 8.05
CA LYS A 480 4.28 -31.45 8.83
C LYS A 480 3.33 -31.59 10.03
N SER A 481 2.28 -32.41 9.91
CA SER A 481 1.29 -32.64 10.97
C SER A 481 1.85 -33.25 12.27
N ILE A 482 3.01 -33.93 12.17
CA ILE A 482 3.69 -34.59 13.28
C ILE A 482 4.67 -33.62 13.98
N ALA A 483 5.46 -32.87 13.20
CA ALA A 483 6.48 -31.96 13.73
C ALA A 483 5.89 -30.68 14.40
N LEU A 484 4.82 -30.12 13.83
CA LEU A 484 4.19 -28.87 14.31
C LEU A 484 3.42 -29.04 15.65
N ARG A 485 3.22 -30.26 16.14
CA ARG A 485 2.65 -30.54 17.48
C ARG A 485 3.50 -30.01 18.65
N SER A 486 4.71 -29.53 18.38
CA SER A 486 5.70 -29.12 19.40
C SER A 486 5.77 -27.62 19.71
N MET A 487 5.09 -26.74 18.96
CA MET A 487 5.18 -25.28 19.19
C MET A 487 4.52 -24.87 20.52
N LYS A 488 5.38 -24.67 21.53
CA LYS A 488 4.97 -24.27 22.89
C LYS A 488 4.49 -22.82 22.88
N SER A 489 3.24 -22.64 23.28
CA SER A 489 2.55 -21.35 23.30
C SER A 489 3.14 -20.41 24.36
N ASP A 490 3.84 -19.34 23.97
CA ASP A 490 4.66 -18.53 24.91
C ASP A 490 4.51 -16.99 24.96
N THR A 491 4.42 -16.27 23.85
CA THR A 491 4.38 -14.78 23.82
C THR A 491 3.15 -14.18 24.58
N ASN A 492 3.23 -12.94 25.05
CA ASN A 492 2.27 -12.33 26.00
C ASN A 492 1.35 -11.25 25.39
N PHE A 493 0.49 -10.65 26.25
CA PHE A 493 -0.51 -9.68 25.82
C PHE A 493 0.10 -8.47 25.14
N PHE A 494 0.99 -7.82 25.88
CA PHE A 494 1.58 -6.56 25.51
C PHE A 494 2.53 -6.75 24.34
N GLN A 495 3.42 -7.75 24.44
CA GLN A 495 4.29 -8.24 23.36
C GLN A 495 3.56 -8.42 22.03
N ALA A 496 2.27 -8.73 22.04
CA ALA A 496 1.57 -9.00 20.81
C ALA A 496 0.50 -7.95 20.45
N LEU A 497 0.06 -7.12 21.38
CA LEU A 497 -0.40 -5.76 21.08
C LEU A 497 0.62 -5.05 20.19
N ILE A 498 1.85 -5.07 20.68
CA ILE A 498 3.05 -4.71 20.00
C ILE A 498 3.09 -5.41 18.63
N ASN A 499 3.21 -6.74 18.54
CA ASN A 499 3.15 -7.46 17.24
C ASN A 499 2.10 -6.92 16.28
N ALA A 500 0.90 -6.60 16.78
CA ALA A 500 -0.14 -6.08 15.94
C ALA A 500 0.23 -4.78 15.28
N VAL A 501 0.54 -3.75 16.07
CA VAL A 501 0.89 -2.42 15.56
C VAL A 501 1.93 -2.50 14.46
N ASN A 502 2.79 -3.50 14.52
CA ASN A 502 3.88 -3.72 13.59
C ASN A 502 3.50 -4.28 12.23
N ALA A 503 2.53 -5.17 12.28
CA ALA A 503 1.92 -5.87 11.16
C ALA A 503 0.92 -4.96 10.45
N VAL A 504 0.99 -3.65 10.72
CA VAL A 504 -0.16 -2.78 10.64
C VAL A 504 0.27 -1.37 10.31
N SER A 505 0.68 -0.65 11.35
CA SER A 505 1.76 0.31 11.32
C SER A 505 3.05 -0.44 11.10
N GLY A 506 3.12 -1.01 9.91
CA GLY A 506 4.33 -0.85 9.17
C GLY A 506 4.68 0.64 9.04
N PHE A 507 5.83 0.87 8.45
CA PHE A 507 5.77 1.12 7.03
C PHE A 507 4.80 2.22 6.60
N GLY A 508 3.52 1.90 6.46
CA GLY A 508 2.60 2.69 5.68
C GLY A 508 2.53 4.15 6.07
N LEU A 509 2.57 4.38 7.37
CA LEU A 509 2.73 5.63 8.09
C LEU A 509 3.28 6.78 7.23
N LEU A 510 4.35 6.53 6.49
CA LEU A 510 5.01 7.50 5.64
C LEU A 510 4.21 8.15 4.50
N ALA A 511 3.35 7.45 3.75
CA ALA A 511 2.72 8.01 2.53
C ALA A 511 1.26 8.39 2.65
N MET A 512 0.72 8.07 3.80
CA MET A 512 -0.45 8.66 4.39
C MET A 512 -0.64 10.18 4.18
N PRO A 513 0.43 10.99 3.97
CA PRO A 513 0.46 12.36 3.43
C PRO A 513 -0.32 12.70 2.13
N TYR A 514 0.03 13.57 1.12
CA TYR A 514 -0.88 14.14 0.03
C TYR A 514 -1.56 13.08 -0.88
N ALA A 515 -1.58 11.84 -0.45
CA ALA A 515 -2.85 11.28 -0.03
C ALA A 515 -3.72 12.33 0.81
N LEU A 516 -3.97 13.54 0.23
CA LEU A 516 -4.03 14.95 0.64
C LEU A 516 -4.90 15.84 -0.31
N SER A 517 -4.52 16.17 -1.56
CA SER A 517 -5.45 16.85 -2.52
C SER A 517 -5.29 16.56 -3.99
N GLU A 518 -4.60 15.47 -4.30
CA GLU A 518 -5.12 14.64 -5.37
C GLU A 518 -6.66 14.39 -5.13
N GLY A 519 -7.24 14.33 -3.89
CA GLY A 519 -8.69 14.54 -3.65
C GLY A 519 -9.23 14.88 -2.22
N GLY A 520 -9.21 16.16 -1.81
CA GLY A 520 -9.05 16.62 -0.41
C GLY A 520 -10.20 16.72 0.63
N TRP A 521 -9.98 17.27 1.87
CA TRP A 521 -10.98 18.04 2.71
C TRP A 521 -11.98 17.11 3.39
N LEU A 522 -12.21 15.92 2.84
CA LEU A 522 -13.45 15.16 3.00
C LEU A 522 -13.14 13.76 3.54
N GLY A 523 -11.99 13.26 3.13
CA GLY A 523 -11.46 11.97 3.46
C GLY A 523 -11.05 11.57 4.87
N LEU A 524 -11.69 12.15 5.90
CA LEU A 524 -11.85 11.51 7.22
C LEU A 524 -13.24 10.84 7.28
N VAL A 525 -14.24 11.33 6.54
CA VAL A 525 -15.34 10.47 6.05
C VAL A 525 -14.80 9.61 4.92
N THR A 526 -13.54 9.75 4.47
CA THR A 526 -12.81 8.63 3.86
C THR A 526 -11.93 7.89 4.87
N LEU A 527 -11.90 8.22 6.18
CA LEU A 527 -10.91 7.67 7.11
C LEU A 527 -11.40 6.76 8.26
N PHE A 528 -12.61 6.87 8.81
CA PHE A 528 -13.06 5.87 9.80
C PHE A 528 -14.52 5.38 9.76
N ILE A 529 -15.16 5.49 8.59
CA ILE A 529 -15.70 4.31 7.87
C ILE A 529 -14.66 3.18 7.82
N ILE A 530 -13.40 3.59 7.67
CA ILE A 530 -12.36 2.71 7.17
C ILE A 530 -12.03 1.53 8.01
N SER A 531 -11.03 1.56 8.86
CA SER A 531 -11.17 1.40 10.28
C SER A 531 -12.31 0.53 10.82
N ILE A 532 -13.45 0.43 10.14
CA ILE A 532 -14.57 -0.44 10.39
C ILE A 532 -14.84 -1.41 9.25
N ILE A 533 -14.88 -0.87 8.04
CA ILE A 533 -14.73 -1.52 6.76
C ILE A 533 -13.43 -2.30 6.84
N CYS A 534 -12.26 -1.73 6.55
CA CYS A 534 -10.96 -2.07 7.18
C CYS A 534 -10.93 -1.96 8.72
N MET A 535 -11.81 -2.68 9.40
CA MET A 535 -11.34 -3.60 10.44
C MET A 535 -12.28 -4.79 10.67
N TYR A 536 -13.56 -4.79 10.27
CA TYR A 536 -14.54 -5.92 10.41
C TYR A 536 -13.87 -7.33 10.50
N THR A 537 -13.68 -7.96 9.35
CA THR A 537 -13.17 -9.31 9.03
C THR A 537 -11.68 -9.55 9.15
N VAL A 538 -10.94 -8.57 9.62
CA VAL A 538 -9.66 -8.83 10.27
C VAL A 538 -9.81 -9.95 11.29
N MET A 539 -10.98 -9.96 11.89
CA MET A 539 -11.44 -10.86 12.91
C MET A 539 -12.29 -11.97 12.30
N LEU A 540 -12.50 -11.97 11.00
CA LEU A 540 -12.92 -13.19 10.36
C LEU A 540 -11.80 -14.15 10.23
N LEU A 541 -10.55 -13.75 9.98
CA LEU A 541 -9.51 -14.76 10.12
C LEU A 541 -9.68 -15.26 11.60
N ARG A 542 -9.99 -14.42 12.63
CA ARG A 542 -10.33 -14.91 14.01
C ARG A 542 -11.25 -16.10 13.93
N TYR A 543 -12.48 -15.92 13.46
CA TYR A 543 -13.50 -16.96 13.45
C TYR A 543 -13.09 -18.28 12.85
N CYS A 544 -12.07 -18.27 12.02
CA CYS A 544 -11.45 -19.44 11.44
C CYS A 544 -10.32 -20.02 12.26
N MET A 545 -10.36 -19.76 13.56
CA MET A 545 -9.35 -20.21 14.48
C MET A 545 -9.91 -20.84 15.74
N ASP A 546 -11.04 -21.52 15.57
CA ASP A 546 -11.64 -22.31 16.62
C ASP A 546 -12.46 -23.55 16.10
N PHE A 547 -12.39 -24.08 14.86
CA PHE A 547 -13.33 -25.17 14.41
C PHE A 547 -12.98 -26.70 14.52
N ASN A 548 -11.71 -27.14 14.47
CA ASN A 548 -11.25 -28.55 14.31
C ASN A 548 -9.68 -28.62 14.42
N PRO A 549 -9.06 -29.54 15.18
CA PRO A 549 -7.81 -29.34 16.00
C PRO A 549 -6.47 -28.87 15.38
N LEU A 550 -6.40 -28.42 14.13
CA LEU A 550 -5.26 -28.77 13.27
C LEU A 550 -4.52 -27.63 12.58
N ILE A 551 -5.28 -26.66 12.08
CA ILE A 551 -4.74 -25.58 11.27
C ILE A 551 -3.85 -24.65 12.12
N GLN A 552 -2.85 -23.96 11.55
CA GLN A 552 -2.04 -22.92 12.25
C GLN A 552 -1.53 -21.70 11.45
N THR A 553 -1.45 -21.75 10.13
CA THR A 553 -0.76 -20.75 9.30
C THR A 553 -1.66 -20.37 8.14
N TYR A 554 -1.41 -19.29 7.38
CA TYR A 554 -2.38 -18.96 6.32
C TYR A 554 -2.70 -19.98 5.20
N PRO A 555 -1.80 -20.78 4.66
CA PRO A 555 -2.12 -21.82 3.66
C PRO A 555 -3.09 -22.87 4.21
N ASP A 556 -3.17 -22.96 5.53
CA ASP A 556 -3.36 -24.25 6.22
C ASP A 556 -4.81 -24.53 6.50
N ILE A 557 -5.52 -23.42 6.64
CA ILE A 557 -6.92 -23.24 6.37
C ILE A 557 -7.17 -23.00 4.88
N GLY A 558 -6.30 -23.45 3.97
CA GLY A 558 -6.41 -23.28 2.52
C GLY A 558 -6.91 -24.49 1.73
N GLN A 559 -6.66 -25.73 2.15
CA GLN A 559 -7.35 -26.93 1.59
C GLN A 559 -8.86 -27.25 1.89
N LEU A 560 -9.31 -27.75 3.08
CA LEU A 560 -10.67 -28.18 3.61
C LEU A 560 -12.03 -27.63 3.08
N ALA A 561 -12.04 -26.72 2.12
CA ALA A 561 -13.23 -26.13 1.52
C ALA A 561 -12.98 -25.70 0.03
N PHE A 562 -11.89 -26.03 -0.66
CA PHE A 562 -11.97 -26.43 -2.09
C PHE A 562 -10.84 -27.41 -2.44
N ALA A 563 -10.43 -28.12 -1.41
CA ALA A 563 -9.15 -28.77 -1.33
C ALA A 563 -7.97 -27.86 -1.74
N ASN A 564 -6.86 -28.51 -2.03
CA ASN A 564 -5.51 -27.96 -2.08
C ASN A 564 -5.33 -26.83 -3.09
N LYS A 565 -6.22 -26.67 -4.10
CA LYS A 565 -6.24 -25.47 -4.94
C LYS A 565 -6.26 -24.18 -4.12
N GLY A 566 -6.87 -24.22 -2.94
CA GLY A 566 -6.90 -23.11 -1.99
C GLY A 566 -5.83 -23.16 -0.92
N ARG A 567 -5.01 -24.22 -0.84
CA ARG A 567 -3.68 -24.16 -0.23
C ARG A 567 -2.69 -23.54 -1.21
N ILE A 568 -2.99 -23.61 -2.52
CA ILE A 568 -2.13 -23.21 -3.65
C ILE A 568 -2.32 -21.80 -4.15
N ILE A 569 -3.53 -21.50 -4.60
CA ILE A 569 -3.72 -20.28 -5.36
C ILE A 569 -3.48 -19.12 -4.40
N MET A 570 -4.15 -19.09 -3.24
CA MET A 570 -3.52 -18.97 -1.91
C MET A 570 -2.17 -18.25 -1.82
N ALA A 571 -1.33 -18.72 -0.89
CA ALA A 571 0.09 -18.95 -1.03
C ALA A 571 0.74 -18.14 -2.13
N LEU A 572 0.57 -18.54 -3.40
CA LEU A 572 1.21 -17.88 -4.53
C LEU A 572 1.17 -16.39 -4.36
N LEU A 573 -0.02 -15.86 -4.14
CA LEU A 573 -0.31 -14.48 -4.47
C LEU A 573 0.18 -13.51 -3.41
N MET A 574 0.81 -14.04 -2.38
CA MET A 574 1.31 -13.27 -1.27
C MET A 574 2.70 -13.81 -0.81
N HIS A 575 3.20 -14.90 -1.39
CA HIS A 575 4.61 -14.94 -1.83
C HIS A 575 4.87 -13.76 -2.77
N ILE A 576 3.91 -13.59 -3.67
CA ILE A 576 3.66 -12.41 -4.50
C ILE A 576 3.13 -11.23 -3.62
N GLU A 577 3.48 -11.21 -2.32
CA GLU A 577 3.38 -10.08 -1.38
C GLU A 577 4.68 -9.92 -0.65
N LEU A 578 5.03 -10.90 0.17
CA LEU A 578 5.69 -10.56 1.42
C LEU A 578 7.15 -10.99 1.31
N TYR A 579 7.35 -11.98 0.44
CA TYR A 579 8.08 -11.74 -0.77
C TYR A 579 8.03 -10.28 -1.29
N PHE A 580 7.16 -9.97 -2.27
CA PHE A 580 7.12 -8.70 -3.04
C PHE A 580 7.62 -7.44 -2.34
N VAL A 581 7.18 -7.17 -1.10
CA VAL A 581 7.50 -6.07 -0.17
C VAL A 581 9.00 -5.98 0.13
N ALA A 582 9.80 -6.86 -0.43
CA ALA A 582 11.12 -6.52 -0.91
C ALA A 582 11.19 -5.17 -1.62
N ILE A 583 10.45 -4.93 -2.70
CA ILE A 583 10.85 -3.99 -3.72
C ILE A 583 10.70 -2.47 -3.41
N GLY A 584 10.44 -1.95 -2.20
CA GLY A 584 10.45 -0.49 -1.98
C GLY A 584 10.83 0.16 -0.68
N LEU A 585 10.76 -0.53 0.42
CA LEU A 585 11.92 -1.31 0.74
C LEU A 585 13.03 -1.20 -0.28
N LEU A 586 13.14 -1.93 -1.37
CA LEU A 586 13.66 -1.52 -2.69
C LEU A 586 14.23 -0.16 -3.02
N ILE A 587 13.73 0.91 -2.43
CA ILE A 587 13.70 2.22 -3.01
C ILE A 587 14.12 3.29 -2.01
N ILE A 588 13.59 3.20 -0.79
CA ILE A 588 13.44 4.38 0.04
C ILE A 588 14.71 4.91 0.70
N GLU A 589 15.79 4.18 0.89
CA GLU A 589 17.04 4.80 1.36
C GLU A 589 17.72 5.60 0.23
N GLY A 590 17.23 5.48 -1.01
CA GLY A 590 17.91 5.84 -2.25
C GLY A 590 18.42 7.25 -2.51
N GLU A 591 17.55 8.21 -2.64
CA GLU A 591 17.87 9.62 -2.82
C GLU A 591 16.94 10.42 -1.94
N ASN A 592 16.94 10.46 -0.63
CA ASN A 592 17.65 9.79 0.42
C ASN A 592 19.20 9.68 0.40
N ILE A 593 19.91 8.76 -0.26
CA ILE A 593 21.38 8.78 -0.36
C ILE A 593 22.03 9.77 -1.36
N SER A 594 21.46 10.08 -2.54
CA SER A 594 21.85 11.30 -3.35
C SER A 594 20.64 12.46 -3.49
N THR A 595 19.96 14.33 -2.17
CA THR A 595 20.21 15.10 -0.84
C THR A 595 21.60 15.23 -0.15
N ILE A 596 22.01 14.27 0.70
CA ILE A 596 23.38 14.06 1.19
C ILE A 596 24.47 14.19 0.10
N PHE A 597 24.50 13.33 -0.93
CA PHE A 597 25.52 13.31 -2.01
C PHE A 597 25.03 13.70 -3.44
N PRO A 598 24.80 14.99 -3.79
CA PRO A 598 24.10 15.33 -5.04
C PRO A 598 24.88 15.16 -6.32
N GLY A 599 24.17 14.90 -7.42
CA GLY A 599 24.78 14.81 -8.75
C GLY A 599 25.81 13.68 -8.87
N VAL A 600 25.72 12.65 -8.02
CA VAL A 600 26.53 11.44 -8.21
C VAL A 600 26.09 10.80 -9.53
N GLU A 601 27.03 10.63 -10.44
CA GLU A 601 26.90 9.87 -11.68
C GLU A 601 28.15 9.00 -11.83
N VAL A 602 27.98 7.73 -12.21
CA VAL A 602 29.06 6.75 -12.38
C VAL A 602 28.99 6.18 -13.78
N HIS A 603 30.06 6.35 -14.53
CA HIS A 603 30.15 5.93 -15.92
C HIS A 603 30.65 4.48 -15.97
N ILE A 604 29.79 3.53 -16.33
CA ILE A 604 30.13 2.10 -16.43
C ILE A 604 29.83 1.63 -17.86
N PHE A 605 30.84 1.09 -18.55
CA PHE A 605 30.76 0.63 -19.95
C PHE A 605 30.03 1.62 -20.89
N GLY A 606 30.40 2.90 -20.82
CA GLY A 606 29.84 3.97 -21.66
C GLY A 606 28.40 4.37 -21.34
N LYS A 607 27.82 3.90 -20.23
CA LYS A 607 26.48 4.29 -19.76
C LYS A 607 26.58 5.11 -18.48
N ILE A 608 25.72 6.11 -18.37
CA ILE A 608 25.69 7.05 -17.24
C ILE A 608 24.75 6.49 -16.18
N PHE A 609 25.33 5.93 -15.12
CA PHE A 609 24.58 5.53 -13.96
C PHE A 609 24.58 6.73 -13.00
N GLU A 610 23.66 7.67 -13.18
CA GLU A 610 23.16 8.54 -12.08
C GLU A 610 23.06 7.74 -10.77
N GLY A 611 23.19 8.39 -9.60
CA GLY A 611 23.57 7.96 -8.23
C GLY A 611 23.09 6.63 -7.63
N LYS A 612 22.49 5.77 -8.44
CA LYS A 612 21.05 5.62 -8.62
C LYS A 612 20.69 4.66 -9.78
N LYS A 613 21.73 4.10 -10.43
CA LYS A 613 22.00 2.65 -10.43
C LYS A 613 23.33 2.31 -9.73
N VAL A 614 23.68 3.09 -8.70
CA VAL A 614 25.02 3.14 -8.08
C VAL A 614 25.00 2.84 -6.60
N PHE A 615 24.69 3.81 -5.73
CA PHE A 615 24.68 3.60 -4.28
C PHE A 615 23.63 2.53 -3.89
N ILE A 616 22.80 2.12 -4.84
CA ILE A 616 21.92 0.95 -4.94
C ILE A 616 22.68 -0.35 -4.87
N LEU A 617 23.51 -0.56 -5.88
CA LEU A 617 24.22 -1.79 -6.08
C LEU A 617 25.30 -1.87 -5.00
N LEU A 618 25.75 -0.72 -4.49
CA LEU A 618 26.46 -0.54 -3.23
C LEU A 618 25.62 -0.95 -2.01
N SER A 619 24.41 -0.41 -1.87
CA SER A 619 23.50 -0.71 -0.77
C SER A 619 23.28 -2.19 -0.64
N SER A 620 23.16 -2.94 -1.77
CA SER A 620 23.00 -4.41 -1.80
C SER A 620 23.94 -5.09 -0.85
N LEU A 621 25.15 -4.59 -0.98
CA LEU A 621 26.37 -5.21 -0.57
C LEU A 621 26.52 -5.01 0.92
N PHE A 622 26.07 -3.86 1.44
CA PHE A 622 26.25 -3.48 2.82
C PHE A 622 25.68 -4.47 3.81
N ILE A 623 24.55 -5.08 3.49
CA ILE A 623 23.82 -5.85 4.50
C ILE A 623 23.34 -7.22 3.95
N LEU A 624 23.64 -7.53 2.67
CA LEU A 624 23.68 -8.88 2.10
C LEU A 624 24.44 -9.87 3.03
N PRO A 625 25.33 -9.44 3.94
CA PRO A 625 25.82 -10.30 5.02
C PRO A 625 24.79 -10.77 6.06
N THR A 626 23.87 -9.91 6.50
CA THR A 626 23.00 -10.17 7.68
C THR A 626 21.92 -11.22 7.46
N THR A 627 21.87 -11.78 6.26
CA THR A 627 20.87 -12.76 5.82
C THR A 627 21.27 -14.15 6.11
N TRP A 628 22.56 -14.37 5.92
CA TRP A 628 23.18 -15.65 6.02
C TRP A 628 23.08 -16.25 7.44
N PRO A 629 22.93 -15.49 8.55
CA PRO A 629 22.50 -16.01 9.83
C PRO A 629 21.26 -16.90 9.78
N SER A 630 21.37 -18.01 10.50
CA SER A 630 20.28 -18.89 10.90
C SER A 630 19.81 -18.59 12.33
N ASN A 631 20.49 -17.71 13.08
CA ASN A 631 20.22 -17.57 14.50
C ASN A 631 19.15 -16.52 14.79
N PHE A 632 18.33 -16.86 15.77
CA PHE A 632 16.96 -16.40 15.90
C PHE A 632 16.81 -15.33 16.97
N ARG A 633 17.69 -15.25 17.98
CA ARG A 633 17.51 -14.32 19.10
C ARG A 633 17.91 -12.86 18.81
N VAL A 634 19.02 -12.63 18.09
CA VAL A 634 19.56 -11.27 17.83
C VAL A 634 18.52 -10.34 17.19
N LEU A 635 17.73 -10.95 16.33
CA LEU A 635 16.61 -10.39 15.61
C LEU A 635 15.65 -9.63 16.55
N SER A 636 15.47 -10.13 17.79
CA SER A 636 14.43 -9.70 18.74
C SER A 636 14.71 -8.42 19.49
N TYR A 637 15.83 -7.75 19.20
CA TYR A 637 16.24 -6.51 19.86
C TYR A 637 16.35 -5.32 18.90
N LEU A 638 16.87 -5.57 17.69
CA LEU A 638 16.70 -4.71 16.50
C LEU A 638 15.21 -4.45 16.21
N SER A 639 14.41 -5.42 16.59
CA SER A 639 13.07 -5.26 17.13
C SER A 639 12.80 -4.05 18.03
N MET A 640 13.07 -4.08 19.35
CA MET A 640 12.72 -3.01 20.32
C MET A 640 13.29 -1.62 19.93
N ALA A 641 14.10 -1.55 18.87
CA ALA A 641 14.28 -0.32 18.13
C ALA A 641 13.02 0.24 17.43
N SER A 642 11.82 -0.37 17.59
CA SER A 642 10.55 0.09 16.99
C SER A 642 9.23 -0.57 17.60
N PHE A 643 8.01 -0.23 18.26
CA PHE A 643 7.01 0.73 19.04
C PHE A 643 7.21 1.60 20.39
N LEU A 644 7.95 1.32 21.52
CA LEU A 644 8.64 2.32 22.42
C LEU A 644 10.18 2.64 22.26
N VAL A 645 11.14 1.73 22.50
CA VAL A 645 12.46 2.04 23.15
C VAL A 645 13.56 2.79 22.38
N PHE A 646 14.01 2.40 21.17
CA PHE A 646 14.93 3.29 20.41
C PHE A 646 14.12 4.47 19.87
N LEU A 647 14.13 5.55 20.63
CA LEU A 647 12.92 6.23 21.10
C LEU A 647 12.13 7.02 20.02
N PHE A 648 12.46 6.89 18.73
CA PHE A 648 13.02 8.07 18.07
C PHE A 648 12.15 8.87 17.15
N LEU A 649 10.97 9.11 17.70
CA LEU A 649 10.13 10.23 17.41
C LEU A 649 9.51 10.82 18.74
N LEU A 650 9.96 10.34 19.92
CA LEU A 650 10.28 11.14 21.12
C LEU A 650 11.76 10.93 21.50
N ALA A 651 12.67 11.86 21.27
CA ALA A 651 12.47 13.07 20.51
C ALA A 651 12.18 12.75 19.04
N LEU A 652 11.58 13.73 18.36
CA LEU A 652 11.60 14.02 16.92
C LEU A 652 10.26 13.95 16.16
N ILE A 653 9.10 13.86 16.84
CA ILE A 653 7.81 14.43 16.37
C ILE A 653 6.83 15.03 17.44
N LEU A 654 7.26 15.79 18.45
CA LEU A 654 6.44 16.91 19.03
C LEU A 654 7.26 18.10 19.60
N TRP A 655 7.46 19.20 18.83
CA TRP A 655 8.26 20.45 19.06
C TRP A 655 9.66 20.70 18.37
N ILE A 656 9.81 20.95 17.03
CA ILE A 656 11.10 21.30 16.32
C ILE A 656 11.15 22.43 15.27
N GLY A 657 10.14 22.71 14.44
CA GLY A 657 10.32 23.70 13.36
C GLY A 657 10.31 25.14 13.91
N VAL A 658 11.49 25.76 14.10
CA VAL A 658 11.73 27.05 14.82
C VAL A 658 12.38 28.18 13.98
N PHE A 659 11.93 29.42 14.22
CA PHE A 659 12.43 30.77 13.88
C PHE A 659 12.78 31.12 12.41
N GLN A 660 12.52 30.26 11.42
CA GLN A 660 13.25 30.36 10.13
C GLN A 660 12.44 30.30 8.81
N GLY A 661 11.11 30.17 8.79
CA GLY A 661 10.31 30.19 7.53
C GLY A 661 9.90 28.83 6.92
N VAL A 662 9.19 28.01 7.68
CA VAL A 662 8.43 26.80 7.29
C VAL A 662 7.04 26.96 7.98
N GLY A 663 6.20 25.94 8.18
CA GLY A 663 5.09 25.99 9.15
C GLY A 663 3.63 26.06 8.65
N PHE A 664 3.20 27.10 7.91
CA PHE A 664 1.96 27.78 8.39
C PHE A 664 0.97 28.57 7.46
N ASN A 665 1.06 28.62 6.11
CA ASN A 665 0.18 29.48 5.24
C ASN A 665 -1.15 28.95 4.56
N GLU A 666 -1.13 28.33 3.36
CA GLU A 666 -2.11 28.35 2.22
C GLU A 666 -3.64 28.19 2.49
N LYS A 667 -4.55 28.67 1.60
CA LYS A 667 -5.91 29.24 1.92
C LYS A 667 -7.29 28.52 1.61
N GLY A 668 -7.44 27.52 0.72
CA GLY A 668 -8.74 26.78 0.48
C GLY A 668 -9.31 26.60 -0.95
N VAL A 669 -9.50 25.36 -1.51
CA VAL A 669 -10.35 25.10 -2.74
C VAL A 669 -11.15 23.75 -2.87
N THR A 670 -11.44 23.02 -1.80
CA THR A 670 -12.63 22.13 -1.64
C THR A 670 -12.85 20.71 -2.23
N VAL A 671 -12.17 20.10 -3.23
CA VAL A 671 -12.05 18.60 -3.46
C VAL A 671 -11.45 18.23 -4.85
N ASN A 672 -10.93 17.01 -5.14
CA ASN A 672 -10.45 16.64 -6.50
C ASN A 672 -10.80 15.19 -6.98
N TRP A 673 -11.78 15.13 -7.89
CA TRP A 673 -12.55 13.92 -8.25
C TRP A 673 -11.97 13.26 -9.48
N SER A 674 -11.25 14.05 -10.28
CA SER A 674 -10.31 13.63 -11.32
C SER A 674 -8.99 13.15 -10.74
N GLN A 675 -8.79 13.40 -9.45
CA GLN A 675 -7.78 12.75 -8.66
C GLN A 675 -8.42 12.04 -7.41
N MET A 676 -9.55 11.40 -7.72
CA MET A 676 -10.26 10.23 -7.14
C MET A 676 -9.64 8.81 -7.25
N PRO A 677 -9.24 8.36 -8.44
CA PRO A 677 -8.28 7.26 -8.71
C PRO A 677 -6.77 7.41 -9.02
N THR A 678 -6.12 8.53 -8.83
CA THR A 678 -6.49 9.52 -7.86
C THR A 678 -6.75 8.84 -6.52
N THR A 679 -7.32 9.44 -5.53
CA THR A 679 -7.13 8.97 -4.18
C THR A 679 -8.19 8.07 -3.48
N LEU A 680 -8.33 6.81 -3.87
CA LEU A 680 -8.97 5.66 -3.14
C LEU A 680 -8.12 4.35 -2.79
N SER A 681 -6.88 4.39 -2.22
CA SER A 681 -5.86 3.28 -2.15
C SER A 681 -4.58 3.39 -1.29
N ILE A 682 -3.96 4.51 -0.89
CA ILE A 682 -2.50 4.62 -0.60
C ILE A 682 -1.93 3.55 0.31
N PHE A 683 -2.36 3.38 1.53
CA PHE A 683 -3.63 3.73 2.13
C PHE A 683 -4.93 3.06 1.75
N ILE A 684 -4.88 1.73 1.64
CA ILE A 684 -5.92 0.71 1.66
C ILE A 684 -5.50 -0.71 2.12
N PHE A 685 -4.52 -1.40 1.55
CA PHE A 685 -3.09 -1.11 1.58
C PHE A 685 -2.49 -1.01 3.01
N SER A 686 -1.41 -0.25 3.07
CA SER A 686 -0.37 0.07 4.05
C SER A 686 -0.62 -0.04 5.55
N PHE A 687 -1.84 -0.23 6.01
CA PHE A 687 -2.23 -0.47 7.39
C PHE A 687 -2.16 -1.96 7.72
N GLY A 688 -1.81 -2.78 6.72
CA GLY A 688 -1.52 -4.19 6.83
C GLY A 688 -0.03 -4.53 6.93
N GLY A 689 0.31 -5.70 6.38
CA GLY A 689 0.75 -6.79 7.25
C GLY A 689 -0.43 -7.54 7.88
N HIS A 690 -1.61 -7.28 7.36
CA HIS A 690 -2.68 -8.22 7.07
C HIS A 690 -2.22 -9.74 7.01
N ALA A 691 -0.99 -10.10 6.65
CA ALA A 691 -0.54 -11.48 6.61
C ALA A 691 -0.33 -12.15 7.96
N ILE A 692 -0.21 -11.43 9.08
CA ILE A 692 0.83 -11.83 10.04
C ILE A 692 0.33 -12.40 11.33
N MET A 693 -0.83 -11.94 11.73
CA MET A 693 -1.64 -12.74 12.59
C MET A 693 -2.56 -13.63 11.73
N PRO A 694 -2.04 -14.23 10.64
CA PRO A 694 -1.76 -15.68 10.57
C PRO A 694 -0.76 -16.47 11.41
N THR A 695 0.32 -15.93 11.96
CA THR A 695 1.29 -16.71 12.78
C THR A 695 1.42 -16.27 14.21
N ILE A 696 1.18 -14.99 14.50
CA ILE A 696 1.55 -14.47 15.81
C ILE A 696 0.83 -15.22 16.97
N TYR A 697 -0.34 -15.90 16.84
CA TYR A 697 -0.95 -16.69 17.92
C TYR A 697 -0.45 -18.07 17.99
N SER A 698 -0.18 -18.69 16.84
CA SER A 698 0.32 -20.05 16.80
C SER A 698 1.59 -20.14 17.66
N SER A 699 2.27 -18.99 17.86
CA SER A 699 3.34 -18.76 18.84
C SER A 699 2.97 -18.69 20.36
N MET A 700 1.71 -18.74 20.81
CA MET A 700 1.33 -18.17 22.13
C MET A 700 0.01 -18.64 22.83
N LYS A 701 -0.17 -18.20 24.11
CA LYS A 701 -0.78 -18.87 25.32
C LYS A 701 -2.31 -19.11 25.50
N ASP A 702 -3.11 -18.07 25.79
CA ASP A 702 -4.53 -18.16 26.13
C ASP A 702 -5.51 -17.30 25.27
N LYS A 703 -5.68 -17.67 24.00
CA LYS A 703 -6.89 -17.54 23.15
C LYS A 703 -7.66 -16.20 23.24
N LYS A 704 -8.68 -16.05 24.08
CA LYS A 704 -9.73 -15.01 23.94
C LYS A 704 -9.32 -13.56 24.24
N LYS A 705 -8.05 -13.14 24.03
CA LYS A 705 -7.47 -11.88 24.55
C LYS A 705 -6.94 -10.79 23.58
N PHE A 706 -7.34 -10.83 22.32
CA PHE A 706 -6.73 -10.08 21.24
C PHE A 706 -7.61 -9.24 20.29
N SER A 707 -8.97 -9.31 20.26
CA SER A 707 -9.82 -8.13 19.98
C SER A 707 -9.16 -6.87 20.57
N LYS A 708 -9.04 -6.86 21.91
CA LYS A 708 -7.76 -6.96 22.58
C LYS A 708 -6.65 -6.03 22.07
N VAL A 709 -5.48 -6.64 21.93
CA VAL A 709 -4.30 -6.29 21.12
C VAL A 709 -4.48 -5.44 19.89
N LEU A 710 -5.66 -5.37 19.31
CA LEU A 710 -5.79 -4.85 17.97
C LEU A 710 -6.54 -3.58 17.90
N ILE A 711 -7.31 -3.30 18.96
CA ILE A 711 -7.96 -2.03 19.03
C ILE A 711 -6.77 -1.07 19.23
N ILE A 712 -6.02 -1.23 20.36
CA ILE A 712 -4.68 -0.61 20.51
C ILE A 712 -3.72 -1.05 19.36
N GLY A 713 -3.93 -2.19 18.71
CA GLY A 713 -3.15 -2.54 17.52
C GLY A 713 -3.43 -1.66 16.31
N PHE A 714 -4.55 -0.95 16.24
CA PHE A 714 -4.99 -0.25 15.03
C PHE A 714 -5.58 1.13 15.26
N THR A 715 -6.56 1.29 16.17
CA THR A 715 -6.75 2.59 16.83
C THR A 715 -5.79 2.85 17.98
N THR A 716 -4.68 2.10 18.05
CA THR A 716 -3.35 2.59 18.49
C THR A 716 -2.13 2.15 17.63
N CYS A 717 -2.39 1.77 16.38
CA CYS A 717 -1.63 2.43 15.31
C CYS A 717 -2.08 3.87 15.10
N THR A 718 -3.25 4.26 15.61
CA THR A 718 -3.82 5.59 15.33
C THR A 718 -3.02 6.77 15.88
N VAL A 719 -1.94 6.48 16.59
CA VAL A 719 -0.90 7.40 16.99
C VAL A 719 -0.10 7.89 15.77
N GLN A 720 -0.32 7.33 14.58
CA GLN A 720 0.69 7.32 13.52
C GLN A 720 0.32 7.80 12.10
N TYR A 721 -0.60 7.20 11.35
CA TYR A 721 -0.78 7.50 9.90
C TYR A 721 -1.59 8.79 9.63
N GLY A 722 -2.50 9.15 10.52
CA GLY A 722 -3.06 10.49 10.75
C GLY A 722 -2.50 11.09 12.04
N LEU A 723 -1.48 10.45 12.63
CA LEU A 723 -0.34 11.09 13.32
C LEU A 723 0.45 12.02 12.39
N ILE A 724 0.89 11.48 11.25
CA ILE A 724 1.96 12.04 10.42
C ILE A 724 1.47 13.10 9.44
N ALA A 725 0.25 12.90 8.96
CA ALA A 725 -0.03 13.33 7.61
C ALA A 725 -0.45 14.80 7.53
N VAL A 726 -0.75 15.49 8.63
CA VAL A 726 -0.74 16.97 8.65
C VAL A 726 0.08 17.62 9.76
N ILE A 727 1.36 17.26 9.83
CA ILE A 727 2.33 18.37 9.75
C ILE A 727 2.72 18.66 8.29
N GLY A 728 2.48 17.73 7.39
CA GLY A 728 1.54 17.98 6.29
C GLY A 728 1.92 18.84 5.10
N TYR A 729 0.86 19.20 4.39
CA TYR A 729 0.65 20.09 3.22
C TYR A 729 1.50 21.35 3.17
N LEU A 730 2.21 21.68 4.23
CA LEU A 730 1.56 22.61 5.14
C LEU A 730 2.21 23.99 5.09
N MET A 731 3.12 24.18 4.13
CA MET A 731 4.19 25.16 4.26
C MET A 731 4.88 25.61 2.94
N PHE A 732 4.52 25.15 1.70
CA PHE A 732 5.23 25.58 0.46
C PHE A 732 4.50 25.81 -0.90
N GLY A 733 3.46 25.06 -1.32
CA GLY A 733 2.82 25.21 -2.66
C GLY A 733 1.98 24.00 -3.11
N GLU A 734 1.42 24.00 -4.35
CA GLU A 734 0.89 22.78 -5.00
C GLU A 734 2.02 21.94 -5.64
N GLU A 735 2.92 21.49 -4.79
CA GLU A 735 4.34 21.55 -5.15
C GLU A 735 4.96 20.23 -5.64
N THR A 736 6.09 19.82 -5.08
CA THR A 736 5.97 18.57 -4.33
C THR A 736 5.89 17.26 -5.16
N GLN A 737 7.06 16.71 -5.54
CA GLN A 737 7.12 15.59 -6.48
C GLN A 737 7.82 14.30 -5.92
N SER A 738 7.28 13.51 -4.98
CA SER A 738 5.83 13.25 -4.76
C SER A 738 5.41 12.42 -3.48
N ILE A 739 6.22 12.11 -2.43
CA ILE A 739 5.87 11.72 -0.99
C ILE A 739 6.85 12.07 0.16
N LEU A 740 6.28 12.38 1.33
CA LEU A 740 6.88 12.95 2.55
C LEU A 740 8.31 13.51 2.42
N THR A 741 9.39 12.73 2.59
CA THR A 741 10.80 13.22 2.71
C THR A 741 11.11 14.44 1.89
N LEU A 742 10.66 14.44 0.65
CA LEU A 742 11.52 14.99 -0.34
C LEU A 742 11.54 16.46 -0.49
N ASN A 743 10.48 17.07 -0.02
CA ASN A 743 10.44 18.49 -0.01
C ASN A 743 11.33 19.08 1.04
N LEU A 744 12.20 18.32 1.69
CA LEU A 744 12.83 18.78 2.89
C LEU A 744 14.33 19.04 2.80
N PRO A 745 14.88 19.75 3.78
CA PRO A 745 15.89 20.72 3.38
C PRO A 745 17.33 20.33 3.44
N GLN A 746 18.05 20.88 2.48
CA GLN A 746 19.45 20.54 2.28
C GLN A 746 20.39 21.12 3.35
N SER A 747 20.02 22.20 4.06
CA SER A 747 20.95 23.15 4.73
C SER A 747 21.94 22.58 5.79
N LEU A 748 21.77 22.71 7.11
CA LEU A 748 22.78 22.34 8.16
C LEU A 748 22.66 20.92 8.81
N LEU A 749 22.48 20.78 10.15
CA LEU A 749 22.47 19.50 10.94
C LEU A 749 21.13 18.71 11.15
N THR A 750 20.10 19.25 11.83
CA THR A 750 18.76 18.65 12.18
C THR A 750 17.81 18.23 11.02
N SER A 751 18.33 18.16 9.79
CA SER A 751 17.75 17.40 8.69
C SER A 751 18.42 16.03 8.62
N LYS A 752 19.74 16.06 8.74
CA LYS A 752 20.67 15.03 8.31
C LYS A 752 20.84 13.93 9.35
N ILE A 753 20.29 14.06 10.57
CA ILE A 753 20.21 12.89 11.47
C ILE A 753 19.13 11.94 10.98
N ALA A 754 18.11 12.47 10.34
CA ALA A 754 17.03 11.70 9.79
C ALA A 754 17.59 10.76 8.73
N ILE A 755 18.29 11.41 7.80
CA ILE A 755 19.08 10.81 6.72
C ILE A 755 19.84 9.58 7.21
N TRP A 756 20.25 9.60 8.47
CA TRP A 756 20.97 8.49 9.08
C TRP A 756 20.14 7.57 9.98
N ILE A 757 19.07 8.03 10.66
CA ILE A 757 18.05 7.14 11.23
C ILE A 757 17.53 6.19 10.15
N VAL A 758 17.65 6.58 8.88
CA VAL A 758 17.17 5.79 7.77
C VAL A 758 18.03 5.79 6.51
N VAL A 759 19.33 5.81 6.71
CA VAL A 759 20.08 4.62 6.29
C VAL A 759 20.07 3.50 7.35
N VAL A 760 20.09 3.80 8.66
CA VAL A 760 20.31 2.79 9.72
C VAL A 760 19.24 1.72 9.77
N ILE A 761 18.01 2.19 9.78
CA ILE A 761 16.90 1.32 9.97
C ILE A 761 16.62 0.44 8.74
N PRO A 762 17.02 0.79 7.50
CA PRO A 762 17.10 -0.11 6.38
C PRO A 762 17.84 -1.38 6.69
N LEU A 763 18.92 -1.26 7.43
CA LEU A 763 19.76 -2.35 7.90
C LEU A 763 19.09 -3.09 9.07
N VAL A 764 18.27 -2.43 9.90
CA VAL A 764 17.29 -3.12 10.77
C VAL A 764 16.27 -3.90 9.94
N LYS A 765 16.22 -3.53 8.66
CA LYS A 765 15.64 -4.32 7.61
C LYS A 765 16.52 -5.23 6.76
N TYR A 766 17.85 -5.21 6.73
CA TYR A 766 18.65 -6.38 6.35
C TYR A 766 19.18 -6.97 7.69
N SER A 767 18.43 -7.87 8.38
CA SER A 767 18.93 -8.89 9.35
C SER A 767 17.93 -9.92 9.99
N LEU A 768 16.59 -9.71 10.06
CA LEU A 768 15.71 -10.27 11.13
C LEU A 768 14.41 -11.13 10.90
N ILE A 769 13.85 -11.38 9.70
CA ILE A 769 12.35 -11.38 9.51
C ILE A 769 11.66 -12.64 8.91
N ILE A 770 11.49 -12.83 7.58
CA ILE A 770 11.34 -14.21 7.02
C ILE A 770 12.58 -14.85 7.62
N MET A 771 12.58 -15.98 8.33
CA MET A 771 13.05 -17.23 7.72
C MET A 771 11.93 -17.90 6.94
N PRO A 772 10.61 -17.82 7.28
CA PRO A 772 9.67 -18.84 6.82
C PRO A 772 9.29 -18.92 5.34
N ILE A 773 10.19 -18.74 4.37
CA ILE A 773 10.20 -19.74 3.30
C ILE A 773 11.51 -20.47 3.12
N ASN A 774 12.72 -19.88 3.23
CA ASN A 774 13.92 -20.69 3.54
C ASN A 774 14.10 -20.80 5.03
N ILE A 775 12.97 -21.05 5.71
CA ILE A 775 12.60 -22.38 6.20
C ILE A 775 11.93 -23.24 5.11
N SER A 776 10.65 -23.54 5.16
CA SER A 776 10.11 -24.76 4.60
C SER A 776 9.55 -24.59 3.19
N LEU A 777 10.38 -24.08 2.25
CA LEU A 777 10.53 -24.32 0.78
C LEU A 777 11.97 -24.77 0.46
N GLU A 778 12.76 -24.99 1.52
CA GLU A 778 14.17 -25.35 1.57
C GLU A 778 14.53 -26.73 0.99
N ASP A 779 14.41 -27.81 1.76
CA ASP A 779 13.23 -28.48 2.28
C ASP A 779 12.29 -29.11 1.22
N GLN A 780 12.10 -28.53 0.03
CA GLN A 780 11.16 -29.03 -1.00
C GLN A 780 11.90 -29.63 -2.18
N PHE A 781 12.80 -28.80 -2.70
CA PHE A 781 14.04 -29.20 -3.33
C PHE A 781 15.01 -29.78 -2.26
N GLN A 782 14.55 -29.93 -1.01
CA GLN A 782 15.12 -30.70 0.11
C GLN A 782 16.59 -30.45 0.40
N ILE A 783 17.07 -29.29 -0.03
CA ILE A 783 18.46 -28.93 0.13
C ILE A 783 18.69 -28.82 1.64
N THR A 784 19.85 -29.22 2.20
CA THR A 784 20.13 -29.05 3.64
C THR A 784 21.35 -28.18 4.00
N GLY A 785 22.23 -27.87 3.03
CA GLY A 785 23.54 -27.24 3.29
C GLY A 785 23.58 -25.70 3.37
N ARG A 786 24.39 -25.12 4.28
CA ARG A 786 24.49 -23.66 4.49
C ARG A 786 24.86 -22.86 3.22
N GLN A 787 25.72 -23.39 2.35
CA GLN A 787 26.19 -22.69 1.15
C GLN A 787 25.07 -22.43 0.14
N MET A 788 24.23 -23.43 -0.18
CA MET A 788 23.07 -23.22 -1.05
C MET A 788 22.03 -22.29 -0.42
N SER A 789 21.94 -22.22 0.92
CA SER A 789 21.14 -21.21 1.63
C SER A 789 21.65 -19.82 1.27
N ILE A 790 22.95 -19.60 1.40
CA ILE A 790 23.63 -18.35 1.08
C ILE A 790 23.49 -18.04 -0.42
N LEU A 791 23.70 -18.99 -1.33
CA LEU A 791 23.58 -18.78 -2.77
C LEU A 791 22.22 -18.21 -3.15
N ILE A 792 21.14 -18.93 -2.85
CA ILE A 792 19.82 -18.48 -3.32
C ILE A 792 19.33 -17.32 -2.43
N ARG A 793 19.88 -17.09 -1.22
CA ARG A 793 19.69 -15.83 -0.47
C ARG A 793 20.31 -14.69 -1.29
N THR A 794 21.53 -14.86 -1.82
CA THR A 794 22.25 -13.87 -2.63
C THR A 794 21.66 -13.66 -4.04
N LEU A 795 21.25 -14.72 -4.76
CA LEU A 795 20.46 -14.57 -6.01
C LEU A 795 19.25 -13.68 -5.81
N MET A 796 18.72 -13.71 -4.60
CA MET A 796 17.50 -13.05 -4.26
C MET A 796 17.73 -11.70 -3.61
N VAL A 797 18.97 -11.36 -3.23
CA VAL A 797 19.42 -9.96 -3.18
C VAL A 797 19.32 -9.42 -4.61
N ILE A 798 19.97 -10.10 -5.55
CA ILE A 798 20.23 -9.62 -6.90
C ILE A 798 18.97 -9.48 -7.77
N SER A 799 18.03 -10.41 -7.73
CA SER A 799 16.84 -10.33 -8.60
C SER A 799 15.97 -9.10 -8.26
N THR A 800 15.94 -8.74 -6.97
CA THR A 800 15.30 -7.51 -6.52
C THR A 800 16.08 -6.32 -7.03
N ALA A 801 17.41 -6.38 -6.81
CA ALA A 801 18.46 -5.48 -7.30
C ALA A 801 18.58 -5.36 -8.83
N ILE A 802 17.64 -5.92 -9.59
CA ILE A 802 17.54 -5.67 -11.02
C ILE A 802 16.30 -4.83 -11.28
N ILE A 803 15.14 -5.29 -10.82
CA ILE A 803 13.95 -4.86 -11.53
C ILE A 803 13.48 -3.49 -11.05
N ALA A 804 13.55 -3.18 -9.76
CA ALA A 804 13.20 -1.87 -9.19
C ALA A 804 13.94 -0.67 -9.86
N ALA A 805 15.08 -0.92 -10.51
CA ALA A 805 15.85 0.07 -11.24
C ALA A 805 15.15 0.54 -12.53
N THR A 806 14.13 -0.20 -12.95
CA THR A 806 13.52 -0.05 -14.27
C THR A 806 12.18 0.69 -14.22
N MET A 807 11.85 1.36 -13.09
CA MET A 807 10.48 1.33 -12.58
C MET A 807 9.85 2.73 -12.23
N PRO A 808 9.18 3.46 -13.16
CA PRO A 808 8.76 4.90 -13.30
C PRO A 808 8.56 5.96 -12.20
N PHE A 809 7.79 7.01 -12.54
CA PHE A 809 7.25 7.99 -11.60
C PHE A 809 6.74 7.20 -10.40
N PHE A 810 7.46 7.27 -9.30
CA PHE A 810 7.78 6.14 -8.46
C PHE A 810 6.57 5.55 -7.81
N ALA A 811 5.79 6.49 -7.26
CA ALA A 811 4.38 6.55 -7.15
C ALA A 811 3.63 5.33 -7.64
N PHE A 812 4.11 4.93 -8.80
CA PHE A 812 4.01 3.66 -9.38
C PHE A 812 3.52 2.46 -8.58
N PHE A 813 4.44 1.57 -8.32
CA PHE A 813 4.32 0.20 -7.89
C PHE A 813 3.24 -0.84 -8.25
N VAL A 814 2.08 -0.61 -8.91
CA VAL A 814 0.97 -1.62 -8.79
C VAL A 814 0.14 -2.16 -10.00
N GLY A 815 0.10 -1.53 -11.17
CA GLY A 815 0.50 -2.24 -12.42
C GLY A 815 -0.39 -3.22 -13.17
N PHE A 816 0.27 -4.10 -13.97
CA PHE A 816 -0.29 -4.97 -15.02
C PHE A 816 -1.42 -5.91 -14.58
N THR A 817 -1.18 -6.67 -13.52
CA THR A 817 -2.09 -6.86 -12.38
C THR A 817 -3.62 -6.87 -12.67
N GLY A 818 -4.48 -6.31 -11.81
CA GLY A 818 -5.95 -6.23 -11.99
C GLY A 818 -6.68 -7.46 -12.50
N SER A 819 -7.46 -7.33 -13.58
CA SER A 819 -8.37 -8.39 -14.05
C SER A 819 -7.68 -9.58 -14.76
N LEU A 820 -6.36 -9.74 -14.63
CA LEU A 820 -5.59 -10.82 -15.28
C LEU A 820 -5.17 -11.96 -14.32
N ILE A 821 -4.58 -11.76 -13.12
CA ILE A 821 -3.95 -10.57 -12.52
C ILE A 821 -4.40 -10.37 -11.06
N SER A 822 -4.27 -9.14 -10.51
CA SER A 822 -4.20 -9.00 -9.05
C SER A 822 -4.65 -7.75 -8.26
N GLY A 823 -4.47 -7.86 -6.94
CA GLY A 823 -4.76 -6.99 -5.81
C GLY A 823 -5.67 -7.52 -4.65
N MET A 824 -6.19 -8.73 -4.62
CA MET A 824 -7.56 -8.90 -4.16
C MET A 824 -7.71 -9.39 -2.71
N VAL A 825 -6.65 -9.45 -1.88
CA VAL A 825 -6.69 -9.91 -0.45
C VAL A 825 -7.77 -9.27 0.35
N THR A 826 -7.60 -7.99 0.64
CA THR A 826 -8.32 -7.53 1.79
C THR A 826 -9.78 -7.38 1.38
N ILE A 827 -10.12 -7.48 0.06
CA ILE A 827 -11.42 -7.53 -0.63
C ILE A 827 -12.01 -8.88 -0.90
N ILE A 828 -11.45 -9.76 -1.72
CA ILE A 828 -12.39 -10.65 -2.43
C ILE A 828 -12.45 -12.02 -1.78
N MET A 829 -11.49 -12.49 -0.99
CA MET A 829 -11.45 -13.90 -0.58
C MET A 829 -11.56 -14.14 0.94
N PRO A 830 -11.07 -13.34 1.89
CA PRO A 830 -11.59 -13.43 3.24
C PRO A 830 -13.14 -13.26 3.24
N CYS A 831 -13.74 -12.45 2.35
CA CYS A 831 -14.38 -12.91 1.11
C CYS A 831 -14.86 -14.33 1.06
N LEU A 832 -14.71 -14.80 -0.15
CA LEU A 832 -15.62 -15.69 -0.74
C LEU A 832 -15.62 -17.13 -0.13
N CYS A 833 -14.83 -17.51 0.92
CA CYS A 833 -15.17 -18.70 1.73
C CYS A 833 -15.83 -18.48 3.05
N TYR A 834 -16.02 -17.30 3.64
CA TYR A 834 -16.82 -17.35 4.88
C TYR A 834 -18.22 -17.99 4.49
N LEU A 835 -18.56 -17.86 3.18
CA LEU A 835 -19.71 -18.22 2.28
C LEU A 835 -20.48 -19.77 2.29
N LYS A 836 -19.19 -20.32 2.52
CA LYS A 836 -18.43 -21.58 2.89
C LYS A 836 -18.75 -22.49 4.13
N ILE A 837 -18.80 -22.05 5.39
CA ILE A 837 -18.70 -22.98 6.57
C ILE A 837 -19.59 -24.24 6.68
N PHE A 838 -20.82 -24.26 6.15
CA PHE A 838 -21.81 -25.23 6.65
C PHE A 838 -22.79 -25.69 5.58
N LYS A 839 -23.46 -26.85 5.74
CA LYS A 839 -24.61 -27.27 4.90
C LYS A 839 -25.82 -26.30 4.96
N SER A 840 -25.75 -25.22 5.75
CA SER A 840 -26.90 -24.87 6.59
C SER A 840 -27.18 -23.37 6.79
N SER A 841 -26.82 -22.84 7.94
CA SER A 841 -27.64 -21.84 8.61
C SER A 841 -27.22 -20.42 8.25
N LEU A 842 -27.39 -19.92 7.00
CA LEU A 842 -27.07 -18.51 6.61
C LEU A 842 -28.33 -17.73 6.27
N LYS A 843 -28.94 -18.35 5.28
CA LYS A 843 -29.88 -17.88 4.29
C LYS A 843 -30.92 -16.96 4.92
N GLY A 844 -30.99 -15.71 4.47
CA GLY A 844 -32.04 -14.76 4.84
C GLY A 844 -31.90 -14.11 6.22
N SER A 845 -30.80 -14.30 6.93
CA SER A 845 -30.53 -13.45 8.09
C SER A 845 -29.87 -12.15 7.59
N VAL A 846 -30.16 -10.98 8.18
CA VAL A 846 -30.04 -9.66 7.52
C VAL A 846 -28.68 -9.38 6.95
N LYS A 847 -27.65 -9.77 7.68
CA LYS A 847 -26.27 -9.63 7.27
C LYS A 847 -25.95 -10.33 5.93
N THR A 848 -26.92 -11.01 5.29
CA THR A 848 -26.82 -11.70 4.01
C THR A 848 -26.17 -10.79 2.94
N PRO A 849 -26.81 -9.73 2.44
CA PRO A 849 -26.20 -8.87 1.43
C PRO A 849 -24.99 -8.06 1.90
N MET A 850 -24.60 -8.07 3.18
CA MET A 850 -23.31 -7.43 3.58
C MET A 850 -22.20 -7.96 2.77
N ILE A 851 -22.30 -9.24 2.48
CA ILE A 851 -21.29 -10.00 1.83
C ILE A 851 -21.45 -10.03 0.31
N LEU A 852 -22.39 -9.24 -0.21
CA LEU A 852 -22.63 -9.13 -1.64
C LEU A 852 -22.77 -7.70 -2.11
N CYS A 853 -23.08 -6.75 -1.24
CA CYS A 853 -23.28 -5.36 -1.59
C CYS A 853 -22.05 -4.73 -2.21
N ILE A 854 -20.94 -5.31 -1.85
CA ILE A 854 -19.62 -4.85 -2.15
C ILE A 854 -19.02 -5.91 -3.11
N ILE A 855 -19.78 -6.88 -3.65
CA ILE A 855 -19.69 -7.24 -5.09
C ILE A 855 -20.32 -6.06 -5.84
N GLY A 856 -19.65 -5.56 -6.88
CA GLY A 856 -19.80 -4.15 -7.23
C GLY A 856 -18.89 -3.22 -6.41
N PHE A 857 -18.12 -3.77 -5.46
CA PHE A 857 -16.68 -3.49 -5.40
C PHE A 857 -15.94 -4.66 -6.02
N GLY A 858 -16.11 -5.89 -5.53
CA GLY A 858 -15.74 -7.18 -6.14
C GLY A 858 -16.38 -7.51 -7.49
N ALA A 859 -16.87 -6.51 -8.21
CA ALA A 859 -17.10 -6.50 -9.67
C ALA A 859 -16.82 -5.10 -10.28
N LEU A 860 -15.99 -4.31 -9.58
CA LEU A 860 -15.80 -2.87 -9.74
C LEU A 860 -14.34 -2.43 -9.45
N ILE A 861 -14.04 -1.52 -8.49
CA ILE A 861 -12.81 -0.67 -8.49
C ILE A 861 -11.60 -1.42 -9.01
N SER A 862 -11.37 -2.65 -8.58
CA SER A 862 -10.15 -3.37 -8.93
C SER A 862 -10.05 -4.28 -10.13
N ILE A 863 -11.00 -4.16 -11.01
CA ILE A 863 -10.67 -4.18 -12.44
C ILE A 863 -10.18 -2.77 -12.81
N LEU A 864 -11.04 -1.86 -12.44
CA LEU A 864 -11.15 -0.51 -12.90
C LEU A 864 -9.93 0.38 -12.52
N GLY A 865 -9.01 -0.02 -11.62
CA GLY A 865 -7.86 0.78 -11.21
C GLY A 865 -6.48 0.14 -11.09
N THR A 866 -6.27 -0.99 -11.74
CA THR A 866 -4.95 -1.33 -12.26
C THR A 866 -4.78 -0.53 -13.55
N TYR A 867 -5.83 0.19 -13.93
CA TYR A 867 -6.07 0.66 -15.25
C TYR A 867 -5.46 2.07 -15.45
N VAL A 868 -5.59 3.04 -14.54
CA VAL A 868 -4.63 4.19 -14.44
C VAL A 868 -3.23 3.71 -14.30
N SER A 869 -3.08 2.55 -13.68
CA SER A 869 -1.78 2.07 -13.36
C SER A 869 -1.17 1.81 -14.72
N ILE A 870 -1.55 0.73 -15.37
CA ILE A 870 -1.09 0.44 -16.71
C ILE A 870 -1.10 1.68 -17.60
N ARG A 871 -2.13 2.52 -17.55
CA ARG A 871 -2.26 3.67 -18.43
C ARG A 871 -1.27 4.82 -18.14
N ASN A 872 -0.92 5.21 -16.89
CA ASN A 872 0.14 6.20 -16.59
C ASN A 872 1.50 5.59 -16.23
N PHE A 873 1.60 4.26 -16.34
CA PHE A 873 2.87 3.59 -16.61
C PHE A 873 3.29 3.98 -17.99
N ILE A 874 2.40 3.61 -18.91
CA ILE A 874 2.58 3.77 -20.33
C ILE A 874 2.84 5.24 -20.58
N GLN A 875 2.06 6.11 -19.95
CA GLN A 875 2.30 7.54 -20.04
C GLN A 875 3.65 8.03 -19.46
N ASP A 876 4.09 7.54 -18.30
CA ASP A 876 5.32 8.00 -17.66
C ASP A 876 6.60 7.29 -18.17
N VAL A 877 6.44 6.15 -18.82
CA VAL A 877 7.44 5.59 -19.73
C VAL A 877 7.54 6.49 -20.96
N LEU A 878 6.40 6.84 -21.55
CA LEU A 878 6.36 7.74 -22.70
C LEU A 878 6.80 9.15 -22.35
N THR A 879 6.85 9.60 -21.08
CA THR A 879 7.44 10.91 -20.73
C THR A 879 8.97 10.93 -20.83
N LYS A 880 9.59 9.75 -20.93
CA LYS A 880 11.05 9.54 -20.87
C LYS A 880 11.63 8.82 -22.09
N VAL A 881 10.77 8.53 -23.07
CA VAL A 881 11.08 7.91 -24.36
C VAL A 881 10.71 8.91 -25.45
#